data_AF-M9Z699-F1
#
_entry.id   AF-M9Z699-F1
#
_cell.length_a   1.000
_cell.length_b   1.000
_cell.length_c   1.000
_cell.angle_alpha   90.00
_cell.angle_beta   90.00
_cell.angle_gamma   90.00
#
_symmetry.space_group_name_H-M   'P 1'
#
loop_
_entity.id
_entity.type
_entity.pdbx_description
1 polymer ?
#
loop_
_entity_poly.entity_id
_entity_poly.type
_entity_poly.pdbx_seq_one_letter_code
_entity_poly.pdbx_strand_id
1 'polypeptide(L)'
;MTLKAISRAHPTVSFSIKAGSHIAPAGFNSTTGLLIDMSLFNQVAYNEETTLVEIGSGLLWYPSVCKELKKYGRNVNGATSCTGVGVSGFNLGGGYGNKANQFGLAMDTIKAIEIVLPDGEIKTVSENSDADLFWALKGGGNNFGIVTKWTMETHPQGAVYTNRLNYKKEYFGEMQAAIWAYIQKQVPKSHVEIVFEWSVNPAEKEIDSVIHANIFYDGTVAPADLFKEFTDIEHTSRKEKERCSWFELMESLPNPHDTYIMEWSTEDPGRKTPQGYRGRYACVMLSRYTPALIKRIIELAADVAKGLKYHGGYRFFPVIRPGSPTMFQNSPPSAWPHGPEALFPLPIQCSWKGEENDKYWLNVLETFCENIRQFAIEQGCTKDGVPMYYNLALDGTDVSLIYRENLPRLIDLRARYDKLGVMNRFWQYGNLQWDELYEYVATFIVTAAEWRIFQYNSEGQQRGAECPPSSDIIQPGQYTLLATSGEPACVGLVATHPRSRVPTALNSPTSKPRYWTRVHCRDSKCLISGLKTQTYSRLKVAHIFPRGHEAEWIRKGYHDKITDTADEATMGGPSKIDSIQNMITLRKDLYDAWVNYEFGVNPNNDYRITAFTNGNDDINGLRLHLDHIQDPSLRPLDELFMDHFKQGLLKHTRGVGDEPEWGYEVYDDILCEGSFDMSNTVWETEEGKRHLELALADRLFDHRMTP
;
A
#
# COMPACT_ATOMS: atom_id res chain seq x y z
N MET A 1 -21.12 15.99 7.18
CA MET A 1 -20.37 14.71 7.16
C MET A 1 -19.34 14.76 6.03
N THR A 2 -18.05 14.54 6.28
CA THR A 2 -17.08 14.45 5.17
C THR A 2 -17.32 13.16 4.39
N LEU A 3 -18.09 13.26 3.30
CA LEU A 3 -18.43 12.13 2.46
C LEU A 3 -17.28 11.85 1.51
N LYS A 4 -16.25 11.19 2.06
CA LYS A 4 -15.49 10.25 1.25
C LYS A 4 -16.48 9.17 0.81
N ALA A 5 -16.60 8.93 -0.49
CA ALA A 5 -17.27 7.75 -1.01
C ALA A 5 -16.42 6.50 -0.67
N ILE A 6 -16.51 6.06 0.58
CA ILE A 6 -16.07 4.75 1.03
C ILE A 6 -17.37 3.94 1.20
N SER A 7 -17.77 3.12 0.24
CA SER A 7 -16.90 2.48 -0.75
C SER A 7 -16.44 1.09 -0.28
N ARG A 8 -17.28 0.31 0.44
CA ARG A 8 -17.02 -1.15 0.56
C ARG A 8 -17.53 -1.89 -0.71
N ALA A 9 -18.24 -1.23 -1.64
CA ALA A 9 -18.58 -1.72 -3.00
C ALA A 9 -17.75 -1.00 -4.01
N HIS A 10 -16.76 -1.71 -4.55
CA HIS A 10 -15.70 -1.04 -5.25
C HIS A 10 -15.30 0.24 -4.47
N PRO A 11 -14.84 1.25 -5.17
CA PRO A 11 -13.65 1.10 -5.91
C PRO A 11 -12.58 1.48 -4.92
N THR A 12 -11.89 0.46 -4.46
CA THR A 12 -10.53 0.39 -4.96
C THR A 12 -9.79 1.75 -5.11
N VAL A 13 -9.64 2.45 -3.99
CA VAL A 13 -8.78 3.64 -3.90
C VAL A 13 -7.35 3.18 -3.66
N SER A 14 -6.46 3.41 -4.62
CA SER A 14 -5.02 3.27 -4.41
C SER A 14 -4.57 4.23 -3.31
N PHE A 15 -4.31 3.71 -2.12
CA PHE A 15 -3.75 4.52 -1.04
C PHE A 15 -2.23 4.41 -1.00
N SER A 16 -1.59 5.44 -0.46
CA SER A 16 -0.14 5.45 -0.22
C SER A 16 0.12 6.09 1.12
N ILE A 17 1.16 5.64 1.83
CA ILE A 17 1.47 6.12 3.18
C ILE A 17 2.63 7.10 3.06
N LYS A 18 2.44 8.33 3.55
CA LYS A 18 3.44 9.38 3.54
C LYS A 18 3.89 9.72 4.95
N ALA A 19 5.14 9.41 5.25
CA ALA A 19 5.91 10.09 6.31
C ALA A 19 6.76 11.21 5.67
N GLY A 20 8.09 11.08 5.69
CA GLY A 20 9.01 12.08 5.10
C GLY A 20 9.22 12.04 3.59
N SER A 21 8.37 11.37 2.80
CA SER A 21 8.42 11.35 1.31
C SER A 21 9.80 11.09 0.64
N HIS A 22 10.68 10.31 1.27
CA HIS A 22 12.08 10.17 0.80
C HIS A 22 12.36 8.92 -0.07
N ILE A 23 11.41 7.98 -0.20
CA ILE A 23 11.51 6.84 -1.13
C ILE A 23 11.25 7.31 -2.58
N ALA A 24 12.12 6.91 -3.52
CA ALA A 24 12.17 7.50 -4.86
C ALA A 24 11.24 6.89 -5.93
N PRO A 25 10.92 5.57 -5.93
CA PRO A 25 9.95 4.99 -6.85
C PRO A 25 8.56 5.62 -6.74
N ALA A 26 7.93 5.89 -7.88
CA ALA A 26 6.57 6.44 -7.93
C ALA A 26 5.54 5.45 -7.35
N GLY A 27 4.50 5.95 -6.67
CA GLY A 27 3.47 5.11 -6.04
C GLY A 27 3.72 4.74 -4.57
N PHE A 28 4.99 4.74 -4.12
CA PHE A 28 5.36 4.26 -2.79
C PHE A 28 5.05 5.25 -1.65
N ASN A 29 5.00 6.55 -1.95
CA ASN A 29 4.72 7.64 -1.00
C ASN A 29 3.80 8.74 -1.59
N SER A 30 3.17 8.42 -2.71
CA SER A 30 2.45 9.29 -3.61
C SER A 30 1.40 8.45 -4.34
N THR A 31 0.21 8.99 -4.56
CA THR A 31 -0.87 8.29 -5.25
C THR A 31 -1.82 9.30 -5.88
N THR A 32 -2.57 8.87 -6.90
CA THR A 32 -3.76 9.58 -7.41
C THR A 32 -5.01 9.35 -6.55
N GLY A 33 -4.97 8.39 -5.62
CA GLY A 33 -6.02 8.08 -4.65
C GLY A 33 -5.77 8.68 -3.26
N LEU A 34 -5.85 7.86 -2.20
CA LEU A 34 -5.79 8.32 -0.81
C LEU A 34 -4.35 8.40 -0.29
N LEU A 35 -3.82 9.61 -0.16
CA LEU A 35 -2.57 9.79 0.58
C LEU A 35 -2.85 9.83 2.09
N ILE A 36 -2.36 8.83 2.82
CA ILE A 36 -2.37 8.79 4.28
C ILE A 36 -1.12 9.52 4.76
N ASP A 37 -1.25 10.82 5.01
CA ASP A 37 -0.18 11.65 5.53
C ASP A 37 -0.06 11.49 7.05
N MET A 38 1.07 10.93 7.49
CA MET A 38 1.35 10.59 8.87
C MET A 38 1.87 11.80 9.69
N SER A 39 2.07 12.98 9.10
CA SER A 39 2.76 14.13 9.73
C SER A 39 2.19 14.62 11.07
N LEU A 40 0.96 14.28 11.42
CA LEU A 40 0.35 14.56 12.72
C LEU A 40 0.71 13.54 13.82
N PHE A 41 1.23 12.36 13.47
CA PHE A 41 1.88 11.43 14.39
C PHE A 41 3.29 11.97 14.74
N ASN A 42 3.34 13.09 15.45
CA ASN A 42 4.53 13.91 15.68
C ASN A 42 5.01 13.96 17.14
N GLN A 43 4.52 13.04 17.97
CA GLN A 43 4.91 12.95 19.36
C GLN A 43 6.29 12.30 19.53
N VAL A 44 7.07 12.80 20.48
CA VAL A 44 8.30 12.16 20.98
C VAL A 44 8.23 12.15 22.50
N ALA A 45 8.26 10.98 23.12
CA ALA A 45 8.20 10.82 24.57
C ALA A 45 9.39 9.97 25.03
N TYR A 46 10.35 10.60 25.71
CA TYR A 46 11.51 9.92 26.29
C TYR A 46 11.23 9.52 27.74
N ASN A 47 11.61 8.30 28.12
CA ASN A 47 11.53 7.79 29.47
C ASN A 47 12.95 7.65 30.05
N GLU A 48 13.25 8.39 31.12
CA GLU A 48 14.58 8.39 31.77
C GLU A 48 14.90 7.07 32.49
N GLU A 49 13.90 6.38 33.05
CA GLU A 49 14.08 5.14 33.82
C GLU A 49 14.41 3.95 32.93
N THR A 50 13.67 3.80 31.81
CA THR A 50 13.89 2.70 30.84
C THR A 50 14.91 3.06 29.77
N THR A 51 15.23 4.34 29.62
CA THR A 51 16.03 4.93 28.53
C THR A 51 15.47 4.69 27.12
N LEU A 52 14.19 4.32 27.01
CA LEU A 52 13.48 4.17 25.75
C LEU A 52 12.86 5.50 25.32
N VAL A 53 12.62 5.65 24.01
CA VAL A 53 11.84 6.76 23.45
C VAL A 53 10.71 6.20 22.58
N GLU A 54 9.51 6.75 22.76
CA GLU A 54 8.41 6.60 21.81
C GLU A 54 8.49 7.71 20.75
N ILE A 55 8.41 7.35 19.48
CA ILE A 55 8.55 8.25 18.33
C ILE A 55 7.36 8.02 17.38
N GLY A 56 6.58 9.07 17.12
CA GLY A 56 5.49 9.05 16.16
C GLY A 56 5.97 8.89 14.71
N SER A 57 5.21 8.15 13.91
CA SER A 57 5.57 7.78 12.53
C SER A 57 5.62 8.92 11.52
N GLY A 58 5.03 10.07 11.83
CA GLY A 58 5.05 11.27 10.98
C GLY A 58 6.38 12.02 11.00
N LEU A 59 7.28 11.67 11.91
CA LEU A 59 8.46 12.47 12.19
C LEU A 59 9.56 12.32 11.15
N LEU A 60 10.35 13.39 11.06
CA LEU A 60 11.64 13.41 10.38
C LEU A 60 12.74 13.20 11.41
N TRP A 61 13.80 12.47 11.05
CA TRP A 61 14.97 12.29 11.90
C TRP A 61 15.59 13.63 12.29
N TYR A 62 15.76 14.51 11.29
CA TYR A 62 16.04 15.93 11.47
C TYR A 62 14.96 16.77 10.77
N PRO A 63 14.46 17.86 11.40
CA PRO A 63 14.89 18.38 12.71
C PRO A 63 14.28 17.64 13.91
N SER A 64 13.14 16.96 13.74
CA SER A 64 12.22 16.70 14.85
C SER A 64 12.78 15.78 15.94
N VAL A 65 13.17 14.54 15.60
CA VAL A 65 13.67 13.57 16.61
C VAL A 65 14.98 14.05 17.24
N CYS A 66 15.92 14.55 16.41
CA CYS A 66 17.20 15.06 16.89
C CYS A 66 17.04 16.28 17.82
N LYS A 67 16.07 17.18 17.57
CA LYS A 67 15.82 18.37 18.39
C LYS A 67 15.32 17.99 19.78
N GLU A 68 14.43 17.01 19.86
CA GLU A 68 13.84 16.60 21.13
C GLU A 68 14.85 15.83 21.99
N LEU A 69 15.52 14.82 21.43
CA LEU A 69 16.48 14.00 22.17
C LEU A 69 17.72 14.79 22.64
N LYS A 70 18.08 15.89 21.95
CA LYS A 70 19.13 16.83 22.40
C LYS A 70 18.86 17.36 23.82
N LYS A 71 17.60 17.58 24.21
CA LYS A 71 17.23 18.11 25.54
C LYS A 71 17.68 17.18 26.68
N TYR A 72 17.70 15.87 26.42
CA TYR A 72 18.01 14.83 27.39
C TYR A 72 19.46 14.32 27.27
N GLY A 73 20.27 14.89 26.36
CA GLY A 73 21.62 14.38 26.07
C GLY A 73 21.62 12.97 25.46
N ARG A 74 20.53 12.58 24.79
CA ARG A 74 20.33 11.25 24.18
C ARG A 74 20.26 11.36 22.66
N ASN A 75 20.32 10.20 22.01
CA ASN A 75 20.10 10.01 20.58
C ASN A 75 19.66 8.57 20.31
N VAL A 76 19.24 8.25 19.08
CA VAL A 76 18.83 6.92 18.62
C VAL A 76 19.57 6.55 17.33
N ASN A 77 19.52 5.28 16.93
CA ASN A 77 20.02 4.87 15.61
C ASN A 77 18.98 5.26 14.54
N GLY A 78 19.36 6.10 13.59
CA GLY A 78 18.44 6.73 12.63
C GLY A 78 19.16 7.26 11.38
N ALA A 79 18.48 8.04 10.53
CA ALA A 79 19.08 8.59 9.32
C ALA A 79 19.92 9.86 9.60
N THR A 80 21.13 9.90 9.02
CA THR A 80 22.18 10.86 9.43
C THR A 80 23.10 11.33 8.30
N SER A 81 22.82 10.96 7.05
CA SER A 81 23.61 11.35 5.87
C SER A 81 22.98 12.53 5.11
N CYS A 82 21.68 12.74 5.31
CA CYS A 82 20.90 13.86 4.79
C CYS A 82 19.78 14.22 5.77
N THR A 83 19.19 15.40 5.63
CA THR A 83 17.98 15.81 6.38
C THR A 83 16.71 15.31 5.69
N GLY A 84 15.52 15.64 6.20
CA GLY A 84 14.23 15.34 5.53
C GLY A 84 13.84 13.86 5.40
N VAL A 85 14.67 12.92 5.86
CA VAL A 85 14.31 11.49 5.92
C VAL A 85 13.29 11.26 7.03
N GLY A 86 12.16 10.65 6.68
CA GLY A 86 11.12 10.23 7.62
C GLY A 86 11.47 8.96 8.39
N VAL A 87 11.04 8.88 9.66
CA VAL A 87 11.33 7.75 10.57
C VAL A 87 10.81 6.43 10.01
N SER A 88 9.52 6.34 9.66
CA SER A 88 8.89 5.05 9.37
C SER A 88 9.41 4.36 8.11
N GLY A 89 9.53 5.08 6.99
CA GLY A 89 10.05 4.49 5.75
C GLY A 89 11.50 4.00 5.90
N PHE A 90 12.32 4.77 6.63
CA PHE A 90 13.70 4.40 6.92
C PHE A 90 13.80 3.11 7.75
N ASN A 91 13.02 3.01 8.83
CA ASN A 91 12.98 1.84 9.71
C ASN A 91 12.35 0.60 9.05
N LEU A 92 11.23 0.75 8.36
CA LEU A 92 10.52 -0.36 7.68
C LEU A 92 11.36 -1.02 6.58
N GLY A 93 12.32 -0.29 6.00
CA GLY A 93 13.29 -0.83 5.05
C GLY A 93 14.68 -1.11 5.64
N GLY A 94 14.87 -1.06 6.96
CA GLY A 94 16.13 -1.34 7.66
C GLY A 94 16.81 -0.11 8.27
N GLY A 95 17.43 0.74 7.43
CA GLY A 95 17.97 2.04 7.82
C GLY A 95 19.46 2.05 8.17
N TYR A 96 20.33 2.32 7.18
CA TYR A 96 21.78 2.51 7.37
C TYR A 96 22.14 3.94 7.79
N GLY A 97 22.35 4.18 9.09
CA GLY A 97 22.87 5.45 9.64
C GLY A 97 24.41 5.48 9.84
N ASN A 98 24.97 6.63 10.19
CA ASN A 98 26.41 6.80 10.51
C ASN A 98 26.84 5.99 11.74
N LYS A 99 25.88 5.62 12.58
CA LYS A 99 26.07 4.78 13.76
C LYS A 99 25.81 3.29 13.49
N ALA A 100 25.58 2.89 12.24
CA ALA A 100 25.31 1.49 11.93
C ALA A 100 26.46 0.56 12.33
N ASN A 101 27.70 1.03 12.16
CA ASN A 101 28.91 0.33 12.63
C ASN A 101 28.94 0.05 14.15
N GLN A 102 28.11 0.73 14.97
CA GLN A 102 28.03 0.54 16.43
C GLN A 102 26.78 -0.22 16.89
N PHE A 103 25.63 -0.03 16.21
CA PHE A 103 24.32 -0.48 16.70
C PHE A 103 23.50 -1.29 15.67
N GLY A 104 24.10 -1.71 14.55
CA GLY A 104 23.38 -2.35 13.46
C GLY A 104 22.49 -1.39 12.68
N LEU A 105 21.47 -1.90 12.00
CA LEU A 105 20.49 -1.05 11.30
C LEU A 105 19.59 -0.32 12.31
N ALA A 106 18.96 0.77 11.90
CA ALA A 106 18.06 1.52 12.80
C ALA A 106 16.95 0.63 13.36
N MET A 107 16.43 -0.29 12.55
CA MET A 107 15.44 -1.29 12.99
C MET A 107 15.93 -2.22 14.10
N ASP A 108 17.24 -2.44 14.24
CA ASP A 108 17.81 -3.39 15.20
C ASP A 108 17.59 -2.91 16.63
N THR A 109 17.59 -1.58 16.81
CA THR A 109 17.37 -0.88 18.10
C THR A 109 15.89 -0.65 18.48
N ILE A 110 14.95 -1.12 17.65
CA ILE A 110 13.51 -1.06 17.94
C ILE A 110 13.13 -2.16 18.93
N LYS A 111 12.30 -1.83 19.92
CA LYS A 111 11.76 -2.74 20.95
C LYS A 111 10.27 -3.01 20.85
N ALA A 112 9.50 -2.04 20.36
CA ALA A 112 8.08 -2.23 20.10
C ALA A 112 7.60 -1.33 18.93
N ILE A 113 6.52 -1.75 18.29
CA ILE A 113 5.90 -1.07 17.16
C ILE A 113 4.38 -1.05 17.39
N GLU A 114 3.76 0.12 17.34
CA GLU A 114 2.31 0.27 17.30
C GLU A 114 1.86 0.32 15.85
N ILE A 115 0.88 -0.51 15.48
CA ILE A 115 0.43 -0.69 14.10
C ILE A 115 -1.09 -0.77 14.03
N VAL A 116 -1.68 -0.11 13.03
CA VAL A 116 -3.05 -0.33 12.58
C VAL A 116 -3.02 -1.41 11.51
N LEU A 117 -3.67 -2.54 11.78
CA LEU A 117 -3.79 -3.66 10.84
C LEU A 117 -4.79 -3.37 9.70
N PRO A 118 -4.77 -4.17 8.62
CA PRO A 118 -5.71 -4.09 7.49
C PRO A 118 -7.20 -4.17 7.84
N ASP A 119 -7.55 -4.80 8.96
CA ASP A 119 -8.92 -4.87 9.51
C ASP A 119 -9.29 -3.67 10.40
N GLY A 120 -8.31 -2.82 10.75
CA GLY A 120 -8.47 -1.67 11.64
C GLY A 120 -8.06 -1.93 13.09
N GLU A 121 -7.64 -3.15 13.48
CA GLU A 121 -7.13 -3.42 14.83
C GLU A 121 -5.87 -2.57 15.09
N ILE A 122 -5.84 -1.86 16.23
CA ILE A 122 -4.63 -1.17 16.69
C ILE A 122 -3.95 -2.04 17.74
N LYS A 123 -2.73 -2.51 17.44
CA LYS A 123 -1.96 -3.36 18.36
C LYS A 123 -0.52 -2.89 18.51
N THR A 124 0.09 -3.26 19.65
CA THR A 124 1.53 -3.09 19.88
C THR A 124 2.23 -4.44 19.80
N VAL A 125 3.20 -4.54 18.89
CA VAL A 125 4.01 -5.75 18.67
C VAL A 125 5.44 -5.56 19.14
N SER A 126 6.04 -6.62 19.66
CA SER A 126 7.40 -6.69 20.21
C SER A 126 7.89 -8.14 20.19
N GLU A 127 9.13 -8.37 20.60
CA GLU A 127 9.69 -9.72 20.76
C GLU A 127 8.86 -10.62 21.71
N ASN A 128 8.10 -10.02 22.65
CA ASN A 128 7.25 -10.73 23.61
C ASN A 128 5.74 -10.64 23.29
N SER A 129 5.35 -9.95 22.22
CA SER A 129 3.95 -9.71 21.84
C SER A 129 3.83 -9.73 20.32
N ASP A 130 3.33 -10.83 19.75
CA ASP A 130 3.30 -11.04 18.29
C ASP A 130 4.69 -10.86 17.63
N ALA A 131 5.64 -11.69 18.08
CA ALA A 131 7.01 -11.71 17.60
C ALA A 131 7.13 -11.96 16.09
N ASP A 132 6.13 -12.62 15.50
CA ASP A 132 6.04 -12.94 14.07
C ASP A 132 5.81 -11.67 13.24
N LEU A 133 4.82 -10.85 13.62
CA LEU A 133 4.58 -9.54 12.99
C LEU A 133 5.68 -8.52 13.32
N PHE A 134 6.22 -8.54 14.55
CA PHE A 134 7.36 -7.71 14.93
C PHE A 134 8.60 -7.99 14.08
N TRP A 135 8.90 -9.27 13.83
CA TRP A 135 9.96 -9.70 12.91
C TRP A 135 9.70 -9.22 11.49
N ALA A 136 8.44 -9.31 11.01
CA ALA A 136 8.03 -8.91 9.66
C ALA A 136 8.26 -7.41 9.39
N LEU A 137 7.92 -6.56 10.36
CA LEU A 137 8.03 -5.10 10.25
C LEU A 137 9.48 -4.60 10.31
N LYS A 138 10.43 -5.43 10.77
CA LYS A 138 11.86 -5.14 10.73
C LYS A 138 12.43 -5.48 9.34
N GLY A 139 12.17 -4.59 8.37
CA GLY A 139 12.71 -4.67 7.01
C GLY A 139 11.69 -5.08 5.94
N GLY A 140 10.51 -5.59 6.30
CA GLY A 140 9.48 -6.08 5.37
C GLY A 140 8.58 -5.00 4.74
N GLY A 141 8.88 -3.71 4.93
CA GLY A 141 8.04 -2.61 4.43
C GLY A 141 6.68 -2.50 5.14
N ASN A 142 5.79 -1.66 4.60
CA ASN A 142 4.44 -1.43 5.11
C ASN A 142 3.41 -2.50 4.68
N ASN A 143 3.84 -3.73 4.36
CA ASN A 143 2.97 -4.76 3.79
C ASN A 143 1.92 -5.34 4.78
N PHE A 144 2.03 -5.01 6.07
CA PHE A 144 1.26 -5.63 7.15
C PHE A 144 0.36 -4.64 7.91
N GLY A 145 0.32 -3.37 7.49
CA GLY A 145 -0.46 -2.32 8.14
C GLY A 145 0.25 -0.97 8.20
N ILE A 146 -0.37 -0.01 8.91
CA ILE A 146 0.11 1.36 9.07
C ILE A 146 0.76 1.49 10.44
N VAL A 147 2.09 1.55 10.50
CA VAL A 147 2.82 1.83 11.75
C VAL A 147 2.54 3.27 12.19
N THR A 148 2.11 3.45 13.44
CA THR A 148 1.78 4.75 14.05
C THR A 148 2.85 5.24 15.01
N LYS A 149 3.49 4.33 15.75
CA LYS A 149 4.47 4.65 16.80
C LYS A 149 5.61 3.63 16.84
N TRP A 150 6.82 4.11 17.13
CA TRP A 150 8.04 3.32 17.30
C TRP A 150 8.55 3.47 18.73
N THR A 151 8.88 2.37 19.40
CA THR A 151 9.61 2.40 20.68
C THR A 151 11.05 1.96 20.45
N MET A 152 12.02 2.84 20.70
CA MET A 152 13.43 2.63 20.35
C MET A 152 14.36 2.80 21.56
N GLU A 153 15.47 2.04 21.58
CA GLU A 153 16.58 2.27 22.50
C GLU A 153 17.29 3.59 22.18
N THR A 154 17.42 4.44 23.19
CA THR A 154 18.31 5.61 23.10
C THR A 154 19.71 5.27 23.63
N HIS A 155 20.71 6.05 23.24
CA HIS A 155 22.05 6.03 23.81
C HIS A 155 22.50 7.46 24.20
N PRO A 156 23.45 7.62 25.14
CA PRO A 156 24.04 8.93 25.45
C PRO A 156 24.68 9.55 24.20
N GLN A 157 24.46 10.85 23.98
CA GLN A 157 25.03 11.58 22.85
C GLN A 157 25.74 12.84 23.30
N GLY A 158 27.07 12.78 23.25
CA GLY A 158 27.93 13.96 23.36
C GLY A 158 28.10 14.70 22.03
N ALA A 159 29.03 15.66 22.03
CA ALA A 159 29.53 16.25 20.80
C ALA A 159 30.34 15.23 19.98
N VAL A 160 30.34 15.44 18.66
CA VAL A 160 30.95 14.59 17.64
C VAL A 160 32.00 15.37 16.86
N TYR A 161 32.94 14.63 16.27
CA TYR A 161 33.92 15.16 15.32
C TYR A 161 33.40 14.94 13.89
N THR A 162 33.41 15.99 13.07
CA THR A 162 32.97 15.92 11.68
C THR A 162 33.73 16.88 10.78
N ASN A 163 33.95 16.49 9.53
CA ASN A 163 34.62 17.31 8.53
C ASN A 163 34.04 17.00 7.14
N ARG A 164 33.69 18.04 6.37
CA ARG A 164 33.36 17.92 4.95
C ARG A 164 34.48 18.55 4.13
N LEU A 165 35.23 17.70 3.44
CA LEU A 165 36.38 18.05 2.61
C LEU A 165 36.02 17.88 1.14
N ASN A 166 36.26 18.91 0.34
CA ASN A 166 36.01 18.89 -1.09
C ASN A 166 37.34 18.88 -1.86
N TYR A 167 37.48 18.00 -2.85
CA TYR A 167 38.71 17.85 -3.63
C TYR A 167 38.41 17.91 -5.12
N LYS A 168 39.42 18.29 -5.90
CA LYS A 168 39.35 18.21 -7.37
C LYS A 168 39.55 16.75 -7.83
N LYS A 169 39.10 16.45 -9.05
CA LYS A 169 39.26 15.14 -9.71
C LYS A 169 40.69 14.63 -9.82
N GLU A 170 41.69 15.52 -9.82
CA GLU A 170 43.10 15.13 -9.95
C GLU A 170 43.54 14.22 -8.79
N TYR A 171 42.90 14.32 -7.62
CA TYR A 171 43.19 13.51 -6.44
C TYR A 171 42.46 12.16 -6.36
N PHE A 172 41.89 11.64 -7.47
CA PHE A 172 41.22 10.33 -7.47
C PHE A 172 42.15 9.18 -7.02
N GLY A 173 43.44 9.23 -7.34
CA GLY A 173 44.41 8.18 -6.97
C GLY A 173 44.74 8.19 -5.48
N GLU A 174 44.99 9.37 -4.92
CA GLU A 174 45.22 9.62 -3.51
C GLU A 174 43.98 9.27 -2.69
N MET A 175 42.79 9.63 -3.17
CA MET A 175 41.52 9.29 -2.53
C MET A 175 41.29 7.77 -2.47
N GLN A 176 41.62 7.02 -3.53
CA GLN A 176 41.58 5.56 -3.50
C GLN A 176 42.49 4.97 -2.42
N ALA A 177 43.71 5.52 -2.24
CA ALA A 177 44.64 5.09 -1.20
C ALA A 177 44.11 5.45 0.21
N ALA A 178 43.56 6.65 0.40
CA ALA A 178 42.99 7.10 1.66
C ALA A 178 41.78 6.24 2.11
N ILE A 179 40.87 5.91 1.17
CA ILE A 179 39.75 4.98 1.42
C ILE A 179 40.28 3.62 1.89
N TRP A 180 41.27 3.06 1.18
CA TRP A 180 41.82 1.75 1.51
C TRP A 180 42.52 1.74 2.89
N ALA A 181 43.29 2.79 3.20
CA ALA A 181 43.94 2.96 4.49
C ALA A 181 42.93 3.07 5.64
N TYR A 182 41.85 3.86 5.46
CA TYR A 182 40.75 3.96 6.43
C TYR A 182 40.09 2.60 6.70
N ILE A 183 39.80 1.81 5.67
CA ILE A 183 39.17 0.48 5.79
C ILE A 183 39.97 -0.46 6.70
N GLN A 184 41.31 -0.39 6.66
CA GLN A 184 42.15 -1.26 7.51
C GLN A 184 42.03 -0.94 9.01
N LYS A 185 41.56 0.25 9.39
CA LYS A 185 41.53 0.72 10.79
C LYS A 185 40.34 0.19 11.58
N GLN A 186 39.25 -0.19 10.89
CA GLN A 186 38.05 -0.84 11.44
C GLN A 186 37.53 -0.23 12.76
N VAL A 187 37.50 1.10 12.88
CA VAL A 187 37.04 1.78 14.11
C VAL A 187 35.51 1.87 14.11
N PRO A 188 34.76 1.17 14.98
CA PRO A 188 33.30 1.11 14.87
C PRO A 188 32.60 2.45 15.11
N LYS A 189 33.24 3.34 15.87
CA LYS A 189 32.77 4.71 16.13
C LYS A 189 32.90 5.67 14.95
N SER A 190 33.57 5.26 13.88
CA SER A 190 33.81 6.11 12.72
C SER A 190 32.96 5.72 11.52
N HIS A 191 32.75 6.72 10.67
CA HIS A 191 32.08 6.56 9.39
C HIS A 191 32.67 7.53 8.37
N VAL A 192 32.75 7.09 7.11
CA VAL A 192 33.09 7.97 5.98
C VAL A 192 32.15 7.70 4.81
N GLU A 193 31.77 8.76 4.12
CA GLU A 193 31.04 8.71 2.85
C GLU A 193 31.82 9.52 1.82
N ILE A 194 32.39 8.84 0.82
CA ILE A 194 33.13 9.48 -0.27
C ILE A 194 32.25 9.51 -1.52
N VAL A 195 31.79 10.70 -1.88
CA VAL A 195 30.98 10.95 -3.06
C VAL A 195 31.91 11.35 -4.19
N PHE A 196 31.83 10.64 -5.32
CA PHE A 196 32.50 11.04 -6.56
C PHE A 196 31.44 11.66 -7.48
N GLU A 197 31.33 12.99 -7.49
CA GLU A 197 30.29 13.69 -8.25
C GLU A 197 30.77 14.14 -9.62
N TRP A 198 29.92 13.92 -10.62
CA TRP A 198 29.95 14.61 -11.91
C TRP A 198 28.63 15.35 -12.09
N SER A 199 28.68 16.61 -12.52
CA SER A 199 27.50 17.43 -12.78
C SER A 199 27.68 18.34 -13.99
N VAL A 200 26.57 18.71 -14.64
CA VAL A 200 26.59 19.60 -15.81
C VAL A 200 26.40 21.04 -15.34
N ASN A 201 27.39 21.91 -15.62
CA ASN A 201 27.24 23.35 -15.41
C ASN A 201 26.19 23.90 -16.39
N PRO A 202 25.03 24.44 -15.93
CA PRO A 202 23.98 24.91 -16.83
C PRO A 202 24.37 26.11 -17.69
N ALA A 203 25.34 26.93 -17.22
CA ALA A 203 25.81 28.11 -17.92
C ALA A 203 26.81 27.78 -19.03
N GLU A 204 27.73 26.84 -18.77
CA GLU A 204 28.84 26.51 -19.67
C GLU A 204 28.58 25.25 -20.52
N LYS A 205 27.62 24.41 -20.13
CA LYS A 205 27.36 23.07 -20.69
C LYS A 205 28.56 22.12 -20.62
N GLU A 206 29.52 22.43 -19.76
CA GLU A 206 30.63 21.55 -19.42
C GLU A 206 30.30 20.64 -18.24
N ILE A 207 30.99 19.50 -18.18
CA ILE A 207 30.90 18.58 -17.03
C ILE A 207 31.97 19.01 -16.04
N ASP A 208 31.55 19.40 -14.84
CA ASP A 208 32.43 19.55 -13.70
C ASP A 208 32.43 18.26 -12.86
N SER A 209 33.42 18.10 -11.99
CA SER A 209 33.55 16.92 -11.14
C SER A 209 34.30 17.21 -9.84
N VAL A 210 33.72 16.81 -8.72
CA VAL A 210 34.18 17.09 -7.37
C VAL A 210 34.15 15.80 -6.53
N ILE A 211 35.14 15.60 -5.68
CA ILE A 211 35.10 14.58 -4.62
C ILE A 211 34.60 15.25 -3.34
N HIS A 212 33.60 14.69 -2.67
CA HIS A 212 33.22 15.08 -1.32
C HIS A 212 33.56 13.94 -0.35
N ALA A 213 34.43 14.20 0.63
CA ALA A 213 34.61 13.30 1.77
C ALA A 213 33.84 13.85 2.98
N ASN A 214 32.77 13.15 3.37
CA ASN A 214 32.06 13.40 4.63
C ASN A 214 32.64 12.46 5.68
N ILE A 215 33.27 13.03 6.70
CA ILE A 215 33.98 12.31 7.77
C ILE A 215 33.19 12.44 9.07
N PHE A 216 33.00 11.35 9.79
CA PHE A 216 32.26 11.30 11.05
C PHE A 216 32.95 10.42 12.09
N TYR A 217 32.99 10.90 13.35
CA TYR A 217 33.36 10.09 14.51
C TYR A 217 32.47 10.40 15.72
N ASP A 218 31.94 9.34 16.35
CA ASP A 218 31.04 9.41 17.51
C ASP A 218 31.80 9.64 18.83
N GLY A 219 32.33 10.85 18.96
CA GLY A 219 33.02 11.35 20.14
C GLY A 219 33.68 12.70 19.89
N THR A 220 34.09 13.37 20.96
CA THR A 220 34.66 14.74 20.92
C THR A 220 36.05 14.84 20.30
N VAL A 221 36.79 13.75 20.23
CA VAL A 221 38.15 13.68 19.69
C VAL A 221 38.29 12.36 18.93
N ALA A 222 38.47 12.44 17.61
CA ALA A 222 38.86 11.29 16.82
C ALA A 222 40.32 10.91 17.10
N PRO A 223 40.71 9.62 17.03
CA PRO A 223 42.12 9.23 17.06
C PRO A 223 42.91 9.96 15.96
N ALA A 224 44.07 10.50 16.30
CA ALA A 224 44.80 11.45 15.44
C ALA A 224 45.07 10.92 14.02
N ASP A 225 45.46 9.65 13.89
CA ASP A 225 45.76 9.05 12.60
C ASP A 225 44.53 8.51 11.86
N LEU A 226 43.32 8.55 12.43
CA LEU A 226 42.15 7.85 11.88
C LEU A 226 41.76 8.34 10.47
N PHE A 227 41.77 9.66 10.27
CA PHE A 227 41.37 10.32 9.02
C PHE A 227 42.51 11.06 8.32
N LYS A 228 43.76 10.81 8.76
CA LYS A 228 44.94 11.57 8.35
C LYS A 228 45.12 11.59 6.83
N GLU A 229 44.93 10.46 6.18
CA GLU A 229 45.07 10.29 4.73
C GLU A 229 44.01 11.05 3.92
N PHE A 230 42.89 11.47 4.54
CA PHE A 230 41.94 12.40 3.92
C PHE A 230 42.36 13.85 4.19
N THR A 231 42.72 14.20 5.43
CA THR A 231 43.05 15.58 5.82
C THR A 231 44.37 16.10 5.24
N ASP A 232 45.31 15.20 4.94
CA ASP A 232 46.61 15.52 4.34
C ASP A 232 46.53 15.84 2.84
N ILE A 233 45.47 15.41 2.14
CA ILE A 233 45.28 15.70 0.71
C ILE A 233 44.85 17.16 0.55
N GLU A 234 45.45 17.86 -0.41
CA GLU A 234 45.07 19.23 -0.76
C GLU A 234 43.61 19.30 -1.22
N HIS A 235 42.82 20.13 -0.55
CA HIS A 235 41.38 20.25 -0.73
C HIS A 235 40.98 21.68 -1.09
N THR A 236 39.99 21.82 -1.97
CA THR A 236 39.52 23.13 -2.48
C THR A 236 38.73 23.91 -1.45
N SER A 237 38.07 23.20 -0.52
CA SER A 237 37.37 23.81 0.60
C SER A 237 37.20 22.80 1.74
N ARG A 238 37.21 23.34 2.95
CA ARG A 238 37.01 22.62 4.21
C ARG A 238 35.85 23.27 4.96
N LYS A 239 34.76 22.53 5.16
CA LYS A 239 33.70 22.91 6.11
C LYS A 239 33.93 22.13 7.39
N GLU A 240 34.76 22.73 8.24
CA GLU A 240 35.21 22.15 9.49
C GLU A 240 34.23 22.42 10.63
N LYS A 241 33.89 21.35 11.36
CA LYS A 241 33.38 21.43 12.73
C LYS A 241 34.14 20.39 13.55
N GLU A 242 35.39 20.70 13.96
CA GLU A 242 36.24 19.83 14.80
C GLU A 242 35.47 19.26 16.00
N ARG A 243 34.54 20.06 16.54
CA ARG A 243 33.62 19.64 17.58
C ARG A 243 32.29 20.37 17.41
N CYS A 244 31.21 19.61 17.22
CA CYS A 244 29.84 20.13 17.29
C CYS A 244 28.92 19.16 18.02
N SER A 245 27.78 19.63 18.52
CA SER A 245 26.71 18.73 18.97
C SER A 245 26.15 17.95 17.78
N TRP A 246 25.65 16.74 18.05
CA TRP A 246 24.97 15.91 17.04
C TRP A 246 23.92 16.68 16.23
N PHE A 247 23.14 17.53 16.90
CA PHE A 247 22.14 18.37 16.24
C PHE A 247 22.75 19.40 15.27
N GLU A 248 23.86 20.04 15.63
CA GLU A 248 24.56 20.99 14.77
C GLU A 248 25.27 20.32 13.59
N LEU A 249 25.67 19.04 13.73
CA LEU A 249 26.07 18.21 12.58
C LEU A 249 24.87 18.06 11.64
N MET A 250 23.75 17.53 12.15
CA MET A 250 22.54 17.27 11.36
C MET A 250 21.99 18.54 10.68
N GLU A 251 22.06 19.69 11.34
CA GLU A 251 21.69 21.02 10.79
C GLU A 251 22.63 21.49 9.66
N SER A 252 23.88 21.05 9.65
CA SER A 252 24.82 21.34 8.55
C SER A 252 24.83 20.33 7.40
N LEU A 253 24.04 19.26 7.49
CA LEU A 253 23.84 18.34 6.36
C LEU A 253 22.96 19.01 5.29
N PRO A 254 23.18 18.72 3.99
CA PRO A 254 22.38 19.31 2.93
C PRO A 254 20.90 18.91 3.05
N ASN A 255 20.00 19.80 2.61
CA ASN A 255 18.58 19.46 2.48
C ASN A 255 18.42 18.46 1.33
N PRO A 256 17.60 17.40 1.44
CA PRO A 256 17.31 16.53 0.30
C PRO A 256 16.79 17.34 -0.89
N HIS A 257 16.00 18.40 -0.68
CA HIS A 257 15.56 19.30 -1.74
C HIS A 257 16.71 20.03 -2.46
N ASP A 258 17.83 20.27 -1.78
CA ASP A 258 19.07 20.81 -2.38
C ASP A 258 19.81 19.70 -3.14
N THR A 259 19.98 18.51 -2.52
CA THR A 259 20.72 17.37 -3.13
C THR A 259 20.10 16.84 -4.42
N TYR A 260 18.80 17.07 -4.65
CA TYR A 260 18.17 16.63 -5.88
C TYR A 260 18.51 17.51 -7.10
N ILE A 261 18.77 18.84 -6.95
CA ILE A 261 19.00 19.71 -8.13
C ILE A 261 19.88 20.99 -7.93
N MET A 262 20.33 21.43 -6.73
CA MET A 262 21.05 22.72 -6.63
C MET A 262 22.25 22.73 -5.66
N GLU A 263 23.44 22.98 -6.21
CA GLU A 263 24.48 23.80 -5.54
C GLU A 263 24.68 25.10 -6.34
N TRP A 264 23.76 26.07 -6.24
CA TRP A 264 23.99 27.46 -6.67
C TRP A 264 23.35 28.46 -5.69
N SER A 265 24.19 29.34 -5.12
CA SER A 265 23.96 30.37 -4.07
C SER A 265 23.65 29.90 -2.65
N THR A 266 24.62 30.09 -1.75
CA THR A 266 24.54 29.90 -0.28
C THR A 266 23.86 31.07 0.46
N GLU A 267 22.98 31.82 -0.20
CA GLU A 267 22.44 33.09 0.32
C GLU A 267 20.90 33.19 0.35
N ASP A 268 20.16 32.21 -0.18
CA ASP A 268 18.69 32.21 -0.19
C ASP A 268 18.10 30.84 0.20
N PRO A 269 17.63 30.68 1.45
CA PRO A 269 16.97 29.45 1.93
C PRO A 269 15.60 29.14 1.26
N GLY A 270 15.11 29.97 0.34
CA GLY A 270 13.76 29.89 -0.23
C GLY A 270 13.61 29.15 -1.57
N ARG A 271 14.71 28.70 -2.21
CA ARG A 271 14.63 28.13 -3.57
C ARG A 271 14.12 26.68 -3.61
N LYS A 272 12.91 26.52 -4.16
CA LYS A 272 12.33 25.22 -4.50
C LYS A 272 13.14 24.50 -5.58
N THR A 273 13.24 23.17 -5.44
CA THR A 273 13.55 22.16 -6.47
C THR A 273 13.08 22.60 -7.88
N PRO A 274 13.99 22.97 -8.80
CA PRO A 274 13.67 23.33 -10.19
C PRO A 274 12.70 22.35 -10.87
N GLN A 275 11.62 22.90 -11.40
CA GLN A 275 10.52 22.13 -11.97
C GLN A 275 10.97 21.32 -13.20
N GLY A 276 10.61 20.03 -13.25
CA GLY A 276 10.88 19.15 -14.38
C GLY A 276 12.18 18.33 -14.32
N TYR A 277 12.95 18.38 -13.23
CA TYR A 277 14.00 17.39 -12.96
C TYR A 277 13.47 16.21 -12.14
N ARG A 278 14.18 15.09 -12.26
CA ARG A 278 13.84 13.76 -11.77
C ARG A 278 15.12 13.11 -11.26
N GLY A 279 15.00 12.12 -10.39
CA GLY A 279 16.16 11.41 -9.87
C GLY A 279 15.82 10.04 -9.30
N ARG A 280 16.83 9.19 -9.25
CA ARG A 280 16.76 7.84 -8.69
C ARG A 280 18.03 7.49 -7.93
N TYR A 281 17.84 6.64 -6.93
CA TYR A 281 18.91 5.87 -6.31
C TYR A 281 18.88 4.44 -6.84
N ALA A 282 20.06 3.85 -6.92
CA ALA A 282 20.27 2.42 -7.03
C ALA A 282 21.32 2.00 -5.98
N CYS A 283 21.54 0.70 -5.79
CA CYS A 283 22.67 0.23 -5.00
C CYS A 283 23.24 -1.10 -5.50
N VAL A 284 24.51 -1.33 -5.18
CA VAL A 284 25.13 -2.66 -5.20
C VAL A 284 25.50 -3.01 -3.76
N MET A 285 25.12 -4.20 -3.31
CA MET A 285 25.42 -4.65 -1.95
C MET A 285 26.79 -5.35 -1.89
N LEU A 286 27.65 -4.86 -1.02
CA LEU A 286 29.06 -5.26 -0.89
C LEU A 286 29.36 -5.67 0.55
N SER A 287 30.32 -6.58 0.75
CA SER A 287 30.85 -6.92 2.08
C SER A 287 32.19 -6.26 2.40
N ARG A 288 32.89 -5.78 1.37
CA ARG A 288 34.20 -5.12 1.45
C ARG A 288 34.43 -4.28 0.20
N TYR A 289 35.31 -3.29 0.29
CA TYR A 289 35.91 -2.65 -0.88
C TYR A 289 37.35 -3.13 -1.03
N THR A 290 37.84 -3.20 -2.26
CA THR A 290 39.26 -3.39 -2.59
C THR A 290 39.74 -2.21 -3.44
N PRO A 291 41.07 -1.95 -3.52
CA PRO A 291 41.60 -0.91 -4.41
C PRO A 291 41.17 -1.09 -5.88
N ALA A 292 41.09 -2.34 -6.34
CA ALA A 292 40.61 -2.66 -7.69
C ALA A 292 39.13 -2.30 -7.88
N LEU A 293 38.25 -2.62 -6.92
CA LEU A 293 36.83 -2.27 -6.98
C LEU A 293 36.62 -0.76 -6.91
N ILE A 294 37.31 -0.06 -6.01
CA ILE A 294 37.23 1.42 -5.89
C ILE A 294 37.63 2.07 -7.23
N LYS A 295 38.75 1.64 -7.82
CA LYS A 295 39.19 2.11 -9.14
C LYS A 295 38.11 1.87 -10.21
N ARG A 296 37.55 0.66 -10.26
CA ARG A 296 36.55 0.29 -11.27
C ARG A 296 35.25 1.08 -11.15
N ILE A 297 34.82 1.41 -9.92
CA ILE A 297 33.68 2.30 -9.64
C ILE A 297 33.93 3.69 -10.25
N ILE A 298 35.10 4.28 -10.00
CA ILE A 298 35.45 5.62 -10.47
C ILE A 298 35.57 5.65 -12.00
N GLU A 299 36.22 4.66 -12.62
CA GLU A 299 36.35 4.56 -14.08
C GLU A 299 35.00 4.46 -14.78
N LEU A 300 34.12 3.55 -14.34
CA LEU A 300 32.79 3.40 -14.93
C LEU A 300 31.91 4.63 -14.69
N ALA A 301 32.07 5.33 -13.56
CA ALA A 301 31.30 6.52 -13.26
C ALA A 301 31.74 7.70 -14.15
N ALA A 302 33.05 7.83 -14.41
CA ALA A 302 33.59 8.78 -15.38
C ALA A 302 33.15 8.45 -16.83
N ASP A 303 32.95 7.18 -17.17
CA ASP A 303 32.38 6.77 -18.46
C ASP A 303 30.89 7.15 -18.58
N VAL A 304 30.08 6.89 -17.55
CA VAL A 304 28.67 7.32 -17.49
C VAL A 304 28.55 8.84 -17.53
N ALA A 305 29.44 9.57 -16.84
CA ALA A 305 29.42 11.02 -16.79
C ALA A 305 29.53 11.68 -18.17
N LYS A 306 30.24 11.07 -19.13
CA LYS A 306 30.29 11.55 -20.54
C LYS A 306 28.90 11.62 -21.17
N GLY A 307 27.98 10.76 -20.73
CA GLY A 307 26.58 10.74 -21.13
C GLY A 307 25.75 11.91 -20.60
N LEU A 308 26.16 12.59 -19.52
CA LEU A 308 25.33 13.62 -18.85
C LEU A 308 24.98 14.83 -19.75
N LYS A 309 25.84 15.20 -20.70
CA LYS A 309 25.54 16.28 -21.68
C LYS A 309 24.41 15.90 -22.65
N TYR A 310 24.05 14.62 -22.70
CA TYR A 310 23.01 14.04 -23.53
C TYR A 310 21.85 13.56 -22.63
N HIS A 311 20.67 13.32 -23.22
CA HIS A 311 19.49 12.81 -22.49
C HIS A 311 19.12 13.60 -21.21
N GLY A 312 19.38 14.90 -21.19
CA GLY A 312 19.01 15.78 -20.08
C GLY A 312 19.68 15.48 -18.74
N GLY A 313 20.82 14.77 -18.72
CA GLY A 313 21.54 14.47 -17.48
C GLY A 313 21.93 15.73 -16.71
N TYR A 314 21.81 15.68 -15.38
CA TYR A 314 22.18 16.79 -14.49
C TYR A 314 23.35 16.43 -13.58
N ARG A 315 23.25 15.29 -12.88
CA ARG A 315 24.24 14.84 -11.90
C ARG A 315 24.27 13.31 -11.82
N PHE A 316 25.46 12.74 -11.64
CA PHE A 316 25.67 11.32 -11.37
C PHE A 316 26.76 11.15 -10.32
N PHE A 317 26.52 10.32 -9.30
CA PHE A 317 27.54 9.97 -8.31
C PHE A 317 27.34 8.58 -7.68
N PRO A 318 28.39 7.73 -7.62
CA PRO A 318 28.49 6.68 -6.62
C PRO A 318 28.98 7.23 -5.27
N VAL A 319 28.53 6.63 -4.17
CA VAL A 319 28.95 6.96 -2.80
C VAL A 319 29.68 5.78 -2.17
N ILE A 320 31.01 5.83 -2.10
CA ILE A 320 31.79 4.78 -1.43
C ILE A 320 31.63 4.95 0.08
N ARG A 321 30.97 3.96 0.68
CA ARG A 321 30.57 3.96 2.09
C ARG A 321 31.00 2.64 2.77
N PRO A 322 32.25 2.55 3.29
CA PRO A 322 32.72 1.31 3.90
C PRO A 322 32.03 1.00 5.24
N GLY A 323 31.39 -0.15 5.33
CA GLY A 323 30.83 -0.66 6.59
C GLY A 323 31.82 -1.51 7.39
N SER A 324 31.56 -1.64 8.70
CA SER A 324 32.30 -2.57 9.56
C SER A 324 31.93 -4.03 9.30
N PRO A 325 32.89 -4.97 9.25
CA PRO A 325 32.60 -6.41 9.22
C PRO A 325 31.76 -6.89 10.43
N THR A 326 31.81 -6.16 11.55
CA THR A 326 31.06 -6.47 12.78
C THR A 326 29.71 -5.76 12.89
N MET A 327 29.27 -5.03 11.85
CA MET A 327 28.05 -4.20 11.88
C MET A 327 26.81 -4.95 12.39
N PHE A 328 26.64 -6.22 12.01
CA PHE A 328 25.48 -7.04 12.39
C PHE A 328 25.75 -8.07 13.50
N GLN A 329 26.88 -7.97 14.21
CA GLN A 329 27.26 -8.95 15.24
C GLN A 329 26.22 -9.09 16.37
N ASN A 330 25.46 -8.02 16.64
CA ASN A 330 24.42 -7.97 17.66
C ASN A 330 23.01 -7.71 17.06
N SER A 331 22.84 -7.83 15.75
CA SER A 331 21.54 -7.61 15.11
C SER A 331 20.57 -8.75 15.46
N PRO A 332 19.37 -8.46 15.97
CA PRO A 332 18.36 -9.48 16.25
C PRO A 332 17.74 -10.01 14.94
N PRO A 333 17.06 -11.17 14.97
CA PRO A 333 16.34 -11.69 13.80
C PRO A 333 15.31 -10.69 13.26
N SER A 334 15.25 -10.56 11.94
CA SER A 334 14.38 -9.61 11.24
C SER A 334 14.02 -10.10 9.83
N ALA A 335 13.02 -9.49 9.19
CA ALA A 335 12.63 -9.77 7.81
C ALA A 335 13.77 -9.48 6.81
N TRP A 336 14.59 -8.47 7.10
CA TRP A 336 15.86 -8.24 6.43
C TRP A 336 16.84 -9.38 6.77
N PRO A 337 17.38 -10.13 5.79
CA PRO A 337 18.31 -11.22 6.10
C PRO A 337 19.68 -10.66 6.49
N HIS A 338 19.94 -10.56 7.80
CA HIS A 338 21.29 -10.35 8.33
C HIS A 338 22.15 -11.59 8.05
N GLY A 339 22.84 -11.57 6.91
CA GLY A 339 23.76 -12.64 6.52
C GLY A 339 24.97 -12.74 7.46
N PRO A 340 25.69 -13.88 7.44
CA PRO A 340 26.87 -14.11 8.28
C PRO A 340 28.06 -13.21 7.93
N GLU A 341 28.00 -12.54 6.79
CA GLU A 341 28.96 -11.54 6.33
C GLU A 341 28.22 -10.21 6.25
N ALA A 342 28.70 -9.18 6.96
CA ALA A 342 28.05 -7.87 6.98
C ALA A 342 28.03 -7.25 5.59
N LEU A 343 26.85 -6.88 5.12
CA LEU A 343 26.62 -6.22 3.83
C LEU A 343 26.26 -4.75 4.04
N PHE A 344 26.78 -3.89 3.18
CA PHE A 344 26.46 -2.47 3.11
C PHE A 344 26.25 -2.05 1.65
N PRO A 345 25.37 -1.05 1.40
CA PRO A 345 25.19 -0.51 0.06
C PRO A 345 26.42 0.29 -0.36
N LEU A 346 26.78 0.16 -1.64
CA LEU A 346 27.29 1.24 -2.47
C LEU A 346 26.07 1.94 -3.07
N PRO A 347 25.63 3.12 -2.58
CA PRO A 347 24.59 3.90 -3.25
C PRO A 347 25.11 4.51 -4.54
N ILE A 348 24.25 4.56 -5.56
CA ILE A 348 24.46 5.33 -6.80
C ILE A 348 23.26 6.26 -6.92
N GLN A 349 23.50 7.55 -7.17
CA GLN A 349 22.48 8.53 -7.48
C GLN A 349 22.66 9.02 -8.92
N CYS A 350 21.54 9.20 -9.62
CA CYS A 350 21.49 9.95 -10.86
C CYS A 350 20.29 10.90 -10.84
N SER A 351 20.45 12.09 -11.40
CA SER A 351 19.36 13.02 -11.69
C SER A 351 19.47 13.60 -13.09
N TRP A 352 18.31 13.87 -13.67
CA TRP A 352 18.14 14.29 -15.05
C TRP A 352 16.88 15.15 -15.21
N LYS A 353 16.73 15.78 -16.37
CA LYS A 353 15.59 16.60 -16.74
C LYS A 353 14.68 15.85 -17.72
N GLY A 354 13.38 16.03 -17.56
CA GLY A 354 12.36 15.48 -18.46
C GLY A 354 12.07 14.00 -18.23
N GLU A 355 10.80 13.63 -18.30
CA GLU A 355 10.34 12.24 -18.16
C GLU A 355 10.65 11.39 -19.39
N GLU A 356 10.86 12.02 -20.55
CA GLU A 356 11.26 11.37 -21.79
C GLU A 356 12.63 10.67 -21.68
N ASN A 357 13.44 11.02 -20.68
CA ASN A 357 14.75 10.44 -20.42
C ASN A 357 14.74 9.35 -19.32
N ASP A 358 13.61 9.10 -18.66
CA ASP A 358 13.51 8.15 -17.53
C ASP A 358 14.02 6.75 -17.90
N LYS A 359 13.55 6.21 -19.03
CA LYS A 359 13.94 4.88 -19.49
C LYS A 359 15.44 4.77 -19.78
N TYR A 360 16.05 5.85 -20.26
CA TYR A 360 17.50 5.89 -20.52
C TYR A 360 18.28 5.84 -19.21
N TRP A 361 17.98 6.72 -18.25
CA TRP A 361 18.73 6.81 -17.00
C TRP A 361 18.50 5.63 -16.05
N LEU A 362 17.29 5.05 -16.04
CA LEU A 362 17.03 3.79 -15.33
C LEU A 362 17.89 2.64 -15.89
N ASN A 363 17.95 2.48 -17.22
CA ASN A 363 18.80 1.47 -17.87
C ASN A 363 20.30 1.72 -17.65
N VAL A 364 20.73 2.98 -17.60
CA VAL A 364 22.12 3.35 -17.24
C VAL A 364 22.44 2.96 -15.80
N LEU A 365 21.54 3.24 -14.84
CA LEU A 365 21.71 2.84 -13.44
C LEU A 365 21.77 1.31 -13.29
N GLU A 366 20.86 0.58 -13.92
CA GLU A 366 20.82 -0.89 -13.92
C GLU A 366 22.11 -1.47 -14.52
N THR A 367 22.51 -1.01 -15.71
CA THR A 367 23.75 -1.46 -16.38
C THR A 367 25.00 -1.14 -15.56
N PHE A 368 25.06 0.04 -14.93
CA PHE A 368 26.17 0.40 -14.04
C PHE A 368 26.23 -0.52 -12.82
N CYS A 369 25.10 -0.74 -12.16
CA CYS A 369 25.02 -1.63 -11.00
C CYS A 369 25.42 -3.06 -11.35
N GLU A 370 24.98 -3.58 -12.50
CA GLU A 370 25.33 -4.93 -12.94
C GLU A 370 26.83 -5.07 -13.22
N ASN A 371 27.42 -4.12 -13.96
CA ASN A 371 28.86 -4.12 -14.25
C ASN A 371 29.70 -4.07 -12.96
N ILE A 372 29.26 -3.30 -11.95
CA ILE A 372 29.91 -3.26 -10.64
C ILE A 372 29.67 -4.55 -9.84
N ARG A 373 28.46 -5.14 -9.88
CA ARG A 373 28.14 -6.39 -9.20
C ARG A 373 28.99 -7.54 -9.71
N GLN A 374 29.10 -7.71 -11.03
CA GLN A 374 29.90 -8.77 -11.66
C GLN A 374 31.39 -8.62 -11.27
N PHE A 375 31.95 -7.43 -11.41
CA PHE A 375 33.33 -7.17 -11.00
C PHE A 375 33.54 -7.37 -9.48
N ALA A 376 32.57 -6.98 -8.65
CA ALA A 376 32.62 -7.22 -7.20
C ALA A 376 32.58 -8.71 -6.84
N ILE A 377 31.85 -9.55 -7.59
CA ILE A 377 31.86 -11.00 -7.44
C ILE A 377 33.24 -11.56 -7.82
N GLU A 378 33.80 -11.17 -8.96
CA GLU A 378 35.15 -11.56 -9.40
C GLU A 378 36.24 -11.18 -8.38
N GLN A 379 36.11 -10.01 -7.74
CA GLN A 379 37.04 -9.53 -6.71
C GLN A 379 36.73 -10.06 -5.29
N GLY A 380 35.76 -10.99 -5.12
CA GLY A 380 35.36 -11.50 -3.80
C GLY A 380 34.85 -10.44 -2.83
N CYS A 381 34.33 -9.33 -3.37
CA CYS A 381 33.80 -8.19 -2.64
C CYS A 381 32.29 -8.27 -2.39
N THR A 382 31.62 -9.19 -3.07
CA THR A 382 30.25 -9.63 -2.82
C THR A 382 30.08 -11.05 -3.38
N LYS A 383 28.88 -11.61 -3.29
CA LYS A 383 28.53 -12.94 -3.84
C LYS A 383 27.27 -12.81 -4.68
N ASP A 384 27.03 -13.76 -5.59
CA ASP A 384 25.72 -13.87 -6.19
C ASP A 384 24.67 -14.26 -5.13
N GLY A 385 23.41 -13.86 -5.34
CA GLY A 385 22.31 -14.16 -4.42
C GLY A 385 22.27 -13.33 -3.12
N VAL A 386 23.13 -12.32 -2.92
CA VAL A 386 23.02 -11.43 -1.73
C VAL A 386 21.73 -10.58 -1.74
N PRO A 387 21.14 -10.26 -0.57
CA PRO A 387 19.95 -9.40 -0.48
C PRO A 387 20.21 -7.99 -1.03
N MET A 388 19.26 -7.47 -1.80
CA MET A 388 19.21 -6.08 -2.29
C MET A 388 18.57 -5.15 -1.27
N TYR A 389 19.14 -3.97 -1.01
CA TYR A 389 18.63 -3.08 0.03
C TYR A 389 17.35 -2.33 -0.39
N TYR A 390 16.24 -2.63 0.30
CA TYR A 390 14.89 -2.14 0.01
C TYR A 390 14.81 -0.62 -0.23
N ASN A 391 15.38 0.20 0.65
CA ASN A 391 15.29 1.67 0.56
C ASN A 391 16.07 2.29 -0.62
N LEU A 392 16.92 1.52 -1.33
CA LEU A 392 17.68 1.96 -2.52
C LEU A 392 17.48 1.00 -3.71
N ALA A 393 16.42 0.18 -3.69
CA ALA A 393 16.06 -0.68 -4.81
C ALA A 393 15.48 0.14 -5.97
N LEU A 394 15.79 -0.24 -7.21
CA LEU A 394 15.25 0.38 -8.40
C LEU A 394 13.78 -0.02 -8.63
N ASP A 395 13.01 0.86 -9.27
CA ASP A 395 11.66 0.62 -9.74
C ASP A 395 11.58 -0.74 -10.48
N GLY A 396 10.71 -1.64 -10.03
CA GLY A 396 10.55 -2.98 -10.62
C GLY A 396 11.51 -4.07 -10.13
N THR A 397 12.38 -3.79 -9.15
CA THR A 397 13.23 -4.83 -8.51
C THR A 397 12.36 -5.96 -7.94
N ASP A 398 12.63 -7.20 -8.33
CA ASP A 398 11.93 -8.38 -7.82
C ASP A 398 12.17 -8.55 -6.30
N VAL A 399 11.09 -8.73 -5.53
CA VAL A 399 11.12 -8.82 -4.06
C VAL A 399 11.89 -10.04 -3.54
N SER A 400 12.06 -11.09 -4.35
CA SER A 400 12.93 -12.22 -4.02
C SER A 400 14.41 -11.83 -3.97
N LEU A 401 14.82 -10.79 -4.70
CA LEU A 401 16.19 -10.26 -4.63
C LEU A 401 16.44 -9.50 -3.32
N ILE A 402 15.39 -8.94 -2.70
CA ILE A 402 15.45 -8.21 -1.44
C ILE A 402 15.44 -9.18 -0.26
N TYR A 403 14.41 -10.04 -0.18
CA TYR A 403 14.16 -10.86 1.01
C TYR A 403 14.79 -12.25 0.97
N ARG A 404 15.18 -12.75 -0.22
CA ARG A 404 15.84 -14.05 -0.40
C ARG A 404 15.10 -15.17 0.34
N GLU A 405 15.77 -15.95 1.19
CA GLU A 405 15.20 -17.05 1.99
C GLU A 405 14.09 -16.62 2.97
N ASN A 406 13.98 -15.34 3.32
CA ASN A 406 12.92 -14.82 4.18
C ASN A 406 11.60 -14.59 3.42
N LEU A 407 11.60 -14.53 2.09
CA LEU A 407 10.41 -14.22 1.29
C LEU A 407 9.22 -15.17 1.55
N PRO A 408 9.37 -16.51 1.61
CA PRO A 408 8.24 -17.41 1.85
C PRO A 408 7.57 -17.16 3.20
N ARG A 409 8.34 -16.85 4.26
CA ARG A 409 7.80 -16.50 5.59
C ARG A 409 7.05 -15.17 5.55
N LEU A 410 7.53 -14.18 4.79
CA LEU A 410 6.83 -12.90 4.60
C LEU A 410 5.53 -13.07 3.81
N ILE A 411 5.47 -13.98 2.85
CA ILE A 411 4.24 -14.32 2.11
C ILE A 411 3.20 -14.98 3.05
N ASP A 412 3.62 -15.94 3.89
CA ASP A 412 2.74 -16.55 4.91
C ASP A 412 2.21 -15.52 5.91
N LEU A 413 3.11 -14.72 6.50
CA LEU A 413 2.73 -13.65 7.43
C LEU A 413 1.77 -12.66 6.77
N ARG A 414 2.02 -12.29 5.51
CA ARG A 414 1.10 -11.42 4.77
C ARG A 414 -0.28 -12.07 4.62
N ALA A 415 -0.35 -13.35 4.25
CA ALA A 415 -1.62 -14.05 4.15
C ALA A 415 -2.37 -14.11 5.50
N ARG A 416 -1.67 -14.07 6.64
CA ARG A 416 -2.27 -13.99 7.98
C ARG A 416 -2.80 -12.59 8.34
N TYR A 417 -2.03 -11.53 8.13
CA TYR A 417 -2.37 -10.16 8.57
C TYR A 417 -3.07 -9.30 7.51
N ASP A 418 -2.84 -9.55 6.23
CA ASP A 418 -3.39 -8.81 5.07
C ASP A 418 -4.23 -9.76 4.19
N LYS A 419 -5.11 -10.55 4.81
CA LYS A 419 -5.98 -11.57 4.15
C LYS A 419 -6.70 -11.04 2.92
N LEU A 420 -7.18 -9.79 2.98
CA LEU A 420 -7.95 -9.15 1.91
C LEU A 420 -7.07 -8.40 0.89
N GLY A 421 -5.75 -8.38 1.08
CA GLY A 421 -4.81 -7.66 0.21
C GLY A 421 -4.98 -6.14 0.23
N VAL A 422 -5.46 -5.59 1.34
CA VAL A 422 -5.65 -4.15 1.59
C VAL A 422 -4.35 -3.41 1.31
N MET A 423 -3.22 -3.93 1.82
CA MET A 423 -1.92 -3.27 1.68
C MET A 423 -1.30 -3.40 0.28
N ASN A 424 -1.99 -4.01 -0.71
CA ASN A 424 -1.42 -4.32 -2.04
C ASN A 424 -2.26 -3.97 -3.25
N ARG A 425 -3.52 -3.56 -3.09
CA ARG A 425 -4.45 -3.38 -4.20
C ARG A 425 -5.00 -1.99 -4.21
N PHE A 426 -5.43 -1.55 -5.40
CA PHE A 426 -6.85 -1.35 -5.68
C PHE A 426 -7.07 -0.68 -7.11
N TRP A 427 -7.96 -1.25 -7.97
CA TRP A 427 -8.31 -0.87 -9.39
C TRP A 427 -9.83 -0.63 -9.71
N GLN A 428 -10.25 0.36 -10.55
CA GLN A 428 -11.67 0.60 -11.01
C GLN A 428 -11.83 0.79 -12.54
N TYR A 429 -13.02 0.49 -13.10
CA TYR A 429 -13.46 0.70 -14.50
C TYR A 429 -13.88 2.12 -14.95
N GLY A 430 -13.78 3.15 -14.10
CA GLY A 430 -13.87 4.57 -14.53
C GLY A 430 -15.16 5.06 -15.20
N ASN A 431 -16.34 4.52 -14.84
CA ASN A 431 -17.61 4.81 -15.52
C ASN A 431 -18.82 5.13 -14.59
N LEU A 432 -18.56 5.64 -13.39
CA LEU A 432 -19.60 6.06 -12.41
C LEU A 432 -20.00 7.53 -12.64
N GLN A 433 -21.30 7.82 -12.67
CA GLN A 433 -21.85 9.17 -12.86
C GLN A 433 -22.26 9.84 -11.54
N TRP A 434 -22.41 11.17 -11.53
CA TRP A 434 -22.75 11.91 -10.32
C TRP A 434 -24.11 11.53 -9.75
N ASP A 435 -25.14 11.49 -10.58
CA ASP A 435 -26.49 11.04 -10.19
C ASP A 435 -26.51 9.64 -9.56
N GLU A 436 -25.75 8.70 -10.11
CA GLU A 436 -25.56 7.35 -9.53
C GLU A 436 -24.98 7.42 -8.12
N LEU A 437 -23.92 8.22 -7.89
CA LEU A 437 -23.35 8.37 -6.55
C LEU A 437 -24.34 9.02 -5.56
N TYR A 438 -25.16 9.97 -6.00
CA TYR A 438 -26.21 10.54 -5.15
C TYR A 438 -27.24 9.48 -4.73
N GLU A 439 -27.67 8.59 -5.64
CA GLU A 439 -28.57 7.47 -5.33
C GLU A 439 -27.93 6.45 -4.37
N TYR A 440 -26.64 6.15 -4.56
CA TYR A 440 -25.93 5.19 -3.71
C TYR A 440 -25.80 5.74 -2.29
N VAL A 441 -25.37 7.00 -2.16
CA VAL A 441 -25.27 7.70 -0.86
C VAL A 441 -26.62 7.72 -0.15
N ALA A 442 -27.69 8.10 -0.84
CA ALA A 442 -29.05 8.13 -0.29
C ALA A 442 -29.54 6.76 0.22
N THR A 443 -28.95 5.65 -0.22
CA THR A 443 -29.30 4.30 0.21
C THR A 443 -28.76 3.95 1.60
N PHE A 444 -27.64 4.54 2.04
CA PHE A 444 -26.99 4.19 3.31
C PHE A 444 -26.86 5.33 4.33
N ILE A 445 -27.24 6.57 3.99
CA ILE A 445 -27.28 7.69 4.95
C ILE A 445 -28.69 8.02 5.46
N VAL A 446 -28.76 8.57 6.67
CA VAL A 446 -29.99 9.11 7.29
C VAL A 446 -29.71 10.54 7.76
N THR A 447 -30.46 11.52 7.25
CA THR A 447 -30.31 12.95 7.58
C THR A 447 -31.66 13.65 7.53
N ALA A 448 -31.88 14.62 8.42
CA ALA A 448 -33.05 15.52 8.39
C ALA A 448 -32.81 16.79 7.55
N ALA A 449 -31.56 17.06 7.16
CA ALA A 449 -31.19 18.20 6.31
C ALA A 449 -31.07 17.79 4.84
N GLU A 450 -31.59 18.64 3.94
CA GLU A 450 -31.26 18.56 2.51
C GLU A 450 -29.76 18.75 2.29
N TRP A 451 -29.16 17.95 1.42
CA TRP A 451 -27.72 17.86 1.27
C TRP A 451 -27.25 17.93 -0.18
N ARG A 452 -25.96 18.24 -0.34
CA ARG A 452 -25.22 18.29 -1.62
C ARG A 452 -23.79 17.80 -1.43
N ILE A 453 -23.20 17.31 -2.51
CA ILE A 453 -21.80 16.95 -2.62
C ILE A 453 -21.01 18.16 -3.12
N PHE A 454 -19.90 18.45 -2.47
CA PHE A 454 -18.96 19.52 -2.83
C PHE A 454 -17.56 18.96 -3.00
N GLN A 455 -16.78 19.53 -3.93
CA GLN A 455 -15.33 19.34 -3.95
C GLN A 455 -14.72 19.79 -2.62
N TYR A 456 -13.71 19.08 -2.15
CA TYR A 456 -12.97 19.43 -0.94
C TYR A 456 -11.73 20.27 -1.30
N ASN A 457 -11.63 21.49 -0.78
CA ASN A 457 -10.46 22.35 -0.96
C ASN A 457 -9.51 22.22 0.24
N SER A 458 -8.34 21.61 0.01
CA SER A 458 -7.30 21.39 1.01
C SER A 458 -6.54 22.65 1.44
N GLU A 459 -6.57 23.72 0.64
CA GLU A 459 -5.78 24.94 0.91
C GLU A 459 -6.46 25.90 1.92
N GLY A 460 -7.72 25.66 2.30
CA GLY A 460 -8.49 26.61 3.13
C GLY A 460 -9.52 26.04 4.10
N GLN A 461 -9.62 24.70 4.28
CA GLN A 461 -10.69 24.06 5.08
C GLN A 461 -12.12 24.49 4.70
N GLN A 462 -12.37 24.80 3.43
CA GLN A 462 -13.65 25.33 2.95
C GLN A 462 -14.25 24.54 1.78
N ARG A 463 -15.57 24.67 1.63
CA ARG A 463 -16.41 24.18 0.53
C ARG A 463 -15.81 24.58 -0.83
N GLY A 464 -15.43 23.58 -1.64
CA GLY A 464 -15.13 23.77 -3.06
C GLY A 464 -16.41 23.83 -3.91
N ALA A 465 -16.26 23.68 -5.22
CA ALA A 465 -17.39 23.73 -6.16
C ALA A 465 -18.46 22.66 -5.84
N GLU A 466 -19.73 22.98 -6.07
CA GLU A 466 -20.82 22.00 -5.99
C GLU A 466 -20.67 20.97 -7.10
N CYS A 467 -20.87 19.70 -6.76
CA CYS A 467 -21.02 18.60 -7.70
C CYS A 467 -22.51 18.24 -7.72
N PRO A 468 -23.33 18.88 -8.57
CA PRO A 468 -24.75 18.53 -8.67
C PRO A 468 -24.94 17.12 -9.23
N PRO A 469 -26.10 16.47 -9.01
CA PRO A 469 -26.46 15.27 -9.74
C PRO A 469 -26.43 15.54 -11.25
N SER A 470 -25.64 14.77 -11.99
CA SER A 470 -25.55 14.82 -13.45
C SER A 470 -25.05 13.49 -14.01
N SER A 471 -25.22 13.31 -15.33
CA SER A 471 -24.67 12.17 -16.07
C SER A 471 -23.17 12.29 -16.35
N ASP A 472 -22.47 13.29 -15.78
CA ASP A 472 -21.03 13.45 -15.97
C ASP A 472 -20.27 12.40 -15.17
N ILE A 473 -19.23 11.82 -15.77
CA ILE A 473 -18.38 10.84 -15.10
C ILE A 473 -17.62 11.54 -13.96
N ILE A 474 -17.73 10.95 -12.76
CA ILE A 474 -17.06 11.43 -11.56
C ILE A 474 -15.55 11.41 -11.80
N GLN A 475 -14.92 12.57 -11.59
CA GLN A 475 -13.46 12.68 -11.66
C GLN A 475 -12.84 12.19 -10.34
N PRO A 476 -11.62 11.61 -10.37
CA PRO A 476 -10.90 11.31 -9.14
C PRO A 476 -10.68 12.58 -8.31
N GLY A 477 -11.09 12.56 -7.04
CA GLY A 477 -11.06 13.75 -6.19
C GLY A 477 -11.54 13.50 -4.76
N GLN A 478 -11.42 14.52 -3.92
CA GLN A 478 -11.97 14.52 -2.57
C GLN A 478 -13.27 15.31 -2.55
N TYR A 479 -14.28 14.76 -1.86
CA TYR A 479 -15.63 15.31 -1.81
C TYR A 479 -16.17 15.36 -0.37
N THR A 480 -17.21 16.16 -0.13
CA THR A 480 -17.82 16.40 1.19
C THR A 480 -19.33 16.54 1.06
N LEU A 481 -20.10 15.93 1.97
CA LEU A 481 -21.54 16.13 2.08
C LEU A 481 -21.82 17.22 3.11
N LEU A 482 -22.38 18.32 2.63
CA LEU A 482 -22.84 19.45 3.42
C LEU A 482 -24.35 19.60 3.20
N ALA A 483 -25.00 20.38 4.06
CA ALA A 483 -26.35 20.85 3.78
C ALA A 483 -26.37 21.68 2.47
N THR A 484 -27.53 21.89 1.87
CA THR A 484 -27.68 22.79 0.70
C THR A 484 -27.17 24.22 0.96
N SER A 485 -27.18 24.67 2.22
CA SER A 485 -26.55 25.93 2.66
C SER A 485 -25.02 25.95 2.54
N GLY A 486 -24.37 24.78 2.51
CA GLY A 486 -22.92 24.61 2.65
C GLY A 486 -22.44 24.36 4.08
N GLU A 487 -23.34 24.31 5.07
CA GLU A 487 -22.99 24.02 6.46
C GLU A 487 -22.91 22.51 6.75
N PRO A 488 -22.20 22.06 7.80
CA PRO A 488 -22.15 20.65 8.19
C PRO A 488 -23.53 20.08 8.53
N ALA A 489 -24.01 19.13 7.71
CA ALA A 489 -25.20 18.33 8.04
C ALA A 489 -24.86 17.24 9.06
N CYS A 490 -25.78 17.02 10.01
CA CYS A 490 -25.79 15.85 10.90
C CYS A 490 -26.34 14.64 10.13
N VAL A 491 -25.55 13.55 10.08
CA VAL A 491 -25.84 12.37 9.26
C VAL A 491 -25.56 11.12 10.08
N GLY A 492 -26.52 10.21 10.14
CA GLY A 492 -26.34 8.83 10.61
C GLY A 492 -26.25 7.85 9.45
N LEU A 493 -25.93 6.59 9.74
CA LEU A 493 -26.00 5.50 8.75
C LEU A 493 -27.26 4.66 8.96
N VAL A 494 -27.74 4.04 7.89
CA VAL A 494 -28.83 3.05 7.94
C VAL A 494 -28.34 1.80 8.68
N ALA A 495 -29.02 1.41 9.76
CA ALA A 495 -28.64 0.27 10.61
C ALA A 495 -28.83 -1.12 9.95
N THR A 496 -29.39 -1.19 8.75
CA THR A 496 -29.67 -2.43 8.03
C THR A 496 -28.38 -3.07 7.51
N HIS A 497 -28.23 -4.37 7.78
CA HIS A 497 -27.15 -5.21 7.26
C HIS A 497 -27.54 -5.85 5.92
N PRO A 498 -26.55 -6.21 5.08
CA PRO A 498 -26.81 -7.05 3.92
C PRO A 498 -27.39 -8.40 4.33
N ARG A 499 -28.24 -8.97 3.48
CA ARG A 499 -28.85 -10.28 3.73
C ARG A 499 -27.92 -11.41 3.28
N SER A 500 -27.67 -12.40 4.13
CA SER A 500 -26.94 -13.61 3.73
C SER A 500 -27.76 -14.44 2.74
N ARG A 501 -27.10 -15.03 1.72
CA ARG A 501 -27.78 -15.88 0.72
C ARG A 501 -27.24 -17.31 0.75
N VAL A 502 -28.16 -18.25 0.60
CA VAL A 502 -27.89 -19.66 0.30
C VAL A 502 -28.17 -19.88 -1.20
N PRO A 503 -27.33 -20.64 -1.95
CA PRO A 503 -27.63 -20.99 -3.33
C PRO A 503 -28.97 -21.72 -3.46
N THR A 504 -29.66 -21.52 -4.58
CA THR A 504 -30.82 -22.38 -4.89
C THR A 504 -30.27 -23.75 -5.29
N ALA A 505 -30.40 -24.74 -4.41
CA ALA A 505 -29.66 -26.01 -4.46
C ALA A 505 -29.72 -26.71 -5.82
N LEU A 506 -28.57 -27.22 -6.28
CA LEU A 506 -28.42 -27.91 -7.57
C LEU A 506 -28.44 -29.44 -7.44
N ASN A 507 -28.24 -29.95 -6.22
CA ASN A 507 -28.13 -31.39 -5.92
C ASN A 507 -29.15 -31.83 -4.85
N SER A 508 -30.45 -31.75 -5.15
CA SER A 508 -31.41 -32.68 -4.55
C SER A 508 -31.79 -33.68 -5.64
N PRO A 509 -31.54 -35.00 -5.50
CA PRO A 509 -31.75 -35.97 -6.56
C PRO A 509 -33.21 -36.14 -7.03
N THR A 510 -34.19 -35.51 -6.37
CA THR A 510 -35.61 -35.89 -6.45
C THR A 510 -36.56 -34.89 -7.09
N SER A 511 -36.15 -33.66 -7.47
CA SER A 511 -36.97 -32.85 -8.37
C SER A 511 -36.17 -31.92 -9.29
N LYS A 512 -36.57 -31.85 -10.57
CA LYS A 512 -36.26 -30.70 -11.42
C LYS A 512 -37.18 -29.54 -10.95
N PRO A 513 -36.66 -28.36 -10.60
CA PRO A 513 -37.51 -27.31 -10.06
C PRO A 513 -38.56 -26.86 -11.08
N ARG A 514 -39.83 -26.87 -10.68
CA ARG A 514 -41.01 -26.70 -11.58
C ARG A 514 -40.97 -25.41 -12.42
N TYR A 515 -40.30 -24.39 -11.90
CA TYR A 515 -40.15 -23.07 -12.51
C TYR A 515 -39.07 -22.96 -13.60
N TRP A 516 -38.04 -23.82 -13.64
CA TRP A 516 -36.88 -23.66 -14.55
C TRP A 516 -37.29 -23.57 -16.02
N THR A 517 -38.14 -24.49 -16.47
CA THR A 517 -38.62 -24.51 -17.86
C THR A 517 -39.35 -23.22 -18.21
N ARG A 518 -40.15 -22.68 -17.28
CA ARG A 518 -40.91 -21.43 -17.48
C ARG A 518 -39.98 -20.23 -17.64
N VAL A 519 -38.98 -20.10 -16.75
CA VAL A 519 -37.99 -19.01 -16.82
C VAL A 519 -37.16 -19.10 -18.10
N HIS A 520 -36.69 -20.29 -18.48
CA HIS A 520 -35.93 -20.48 -19.71
C HIS A 520 -36.75 -20.24 -20.98
N CYS A 521 -38.03 -20.65 -21.02
CA CYS A 521 -38.93 -20.32 -22.12
C CYS A 521 -39.17 -18.81 -22.25
N ARG A 522 -39.31 -18.10 -21.11
CA ARG A 522 -39.45 -16.64 -21.10
C ARG A 522 -38.17 -15.95 -21.57
N ASP A 523 -37.02 -16.28 -20.96
CA ASP A 523 -35.77 -15.53 -21.15
C ASP A 523 -35.06 -15.87 -22.46
N SER A 524 -35.06 -17.14 -22.89
CA SER A 524 -34.38 -17.65 -24.09
C SER A 524 -32.85 -17.36 -24.22
N LYS A 525 -32.24 -16.63 -23.28
CA LYS A 525 -30.84 -16.20 -23.23
C LYS A 525 -30.45 -15.83 -21.79
N CYS A 526 -29.16 -15.64 -21.53
CA CYS A 526 -28.72 -14.90 -20.35
C CYS A 526 -29.25 -13.46 -20.42
N LEU A 527 -29.94 -12.99 -19.38
CA LEU A 527 -30.48 -11.63 -19.35
C LEU A 527 -29.40 -10.56 -19.12
N ILE A 528 -28.25 -10.93 -18.56
CA ILE A 528 -27.12 -10.03 -18.25
C ILE A 528 -26.18 -9.87 -19.44
N SER A 529 -25.65 -10.97 -19.99
CA SER A 529 -24.65 -10.96 -21.07
C SER A 529 -25.21 -11.24 -22.47
N GLY A 530 -26.53 -11.42 -22.59
CA GLY A 530 -27.21 -11.69 -23.87
C GLY A 530 -26.94 -13.07 -24.48
N LEU A 531 -26.09 -13.89 -23.86
CA LEU A 531 -25.65 -15.19 -24.35
C LEU A 531 -26.83 -16.13 -24.66
N LYS A 532 -26.97 -16.51 -25.93
CA LYS A 532 -27.86 -17.59 -26.40
C LYS A 532 -27.08 -18.90 -26.53
N THR A 533 -27.68 -20.01 -26.13
CA THR A 533 -27.10 -21.35 -26.28
C THR A 533 -28.15 -22.35 -26.75
N GLN A 534 -27.74 -23.37 -27.51
CA GLN A 534 -28.63 -24.46 -27.93
C GLN A 534 -28.98 -25.43 -26.79
N THR A 535 -28.19 -25.41 -25.70
CA THR A 535 -28.43 -26.19 -24.49
C THR A 535 -28.29 -25.30 -23.26
N TYR A 536 -29.03 -25.57 -22.20
CA TYR A 536 -28.97 -24.82 -20.94
C TYR A 536 -27.72 -25.14 -20.09
N SER A 537 -26.78 -25.96 -20.60
CA SER A 537 -25.56 -26.39 -19.88
C SER A 537 -24.65 -25.25 -19.39
N ARG A 538 -24.70 -24.08 -20.05
CA ARG A 538 -23.93 -22.87 -19.70
C ARG A 538 -24.76 -21.78 -19.02
N LEU A 539 -26.04 -22.05 -18.74
CA LEU A 539 -26.98 -21.12 -18.12
C LEU A 539 -27.47 -21.69 -16.78
N LYS A 540 -27.74 -20.81 -15.80
CA LYS A 540 -28.39 -21.16 -14.53
C LYS A 540 -29.58 -20.22 -14.30
N VAL A 541 -30.67 -20.71 -13.71
CA VAL A 541 -31.79 -19.87 -13.23
C VAL A 541 -31.51 -19.43 -11.80
N ALA A 542 -31.48 -18.12 -11.55
CA ALA A 542 -31.28 -17.54 -10.22
C ALA A 542 -32.53 -16.78 -9.76
N HIS A 543 -32.80 -16.88 -8.45
CA HIS A 543 -33.74 -16.00 -7.78
C HIS A 543 -33.16 -14.58 -7.66
N ILE A 544 -33.99 -13.56 -7.84
CA ILE A 544 -33.65 -12.15 -7.59
C ILE A 544 -33.66 -11.91 -6.07
N PHE A 545 -34.77 -12.27 -5.41
CA PHE A 545 -34.94 -12.31 -3.96
C PHE A 545 -34.82 -13.76 -3.47
N PRO A 546 -33.91 -14.07 -2.52
CA PRO A 546 -33.60 -15.45 -2.13
C PRO A 546 -34.77 -16.20 -1.45
N ARG A 547 -35.01 -17.44 -1.87
CA ARG A 547 -36.05 -18.36 -1.34
C ARG A 547 -36.00 -18.54 0.18
N GLY A 548 -34.79 -18.65 0.75
CA GLY A 548 -34.58 -18.81 2.20
C GLY A 548 -35.03 -17.62 3.08
N HIS A 549 -35.52 -16.52 2.49
CA HIS A 549 -36.02 -15.34 3.20
C HIS A 549 -37.54 -15.14 3.03
N GLU A 550 -38.30 -16.23 2.88
CA GLU A 550 -39.75 -16.22 2.63
C GLU A 550 -40.56 -15.38 3.65
N ALA A 551 -40.22 -15.45 4.94
CA ALA A 551 -40.87 -14.63 5.96
C ALA A 551 -40.68 -13.13 5.73
N GLU A 552 -39.51 -12.70 5.22
CA GLU A 552 -39.29 -11.31 4.84
C GLU A 552 -40.01 -10.94 3.54
N TRP A 553 -40.03 -11.85 2.56
CA TRP A 553 -40.76 -11.68 1.30
C TRP A 553 -42.25 -11.38 1.55
N ILE A 554 -42.88 -12.14 2.46
CA ILE A 554 -44.26 -11.91 2.91
C ILE A 554 -44.36 -10.56 3.65
N ARG A 555 -43.46 -10.30 4.61
CA ARG A 555 -43.42 -9.03 5.38
C ARG A 555 -43.29 -7.78 4.49
N LYS A 556 -42.60 -7.88 3.35
CA LYS A 556 -42.43 -6.80 2.37
C LYS A 556 -43.60 -6.69 1.38
N GLY A 557 -44.60 -7.58 1.45
CA GLY A 557 -45.76 -7.59 0.57
C GLY A 557 -45.46 -7.99 -0.87
N TYR A 558 -44.34 -8.67 -1.14
CA TYR A 558 -43.98 -9.03 -2.53
C TYR A 558 -44.92 -10.09 -3.11
N HIS A 559 -45.42 -11.02 -2.30
CA HIS A 559 -46.41 -12.04 -2.71
C HIS A 559 -47.71 -11.45 -3.30
N ASP A 560 -48.16 -10.30 -2.79
CA ASP A 560 -49.35 -9.59 -3.28
C ASP A 560 -49.10 -8.93 -4.64
N LYS A 561 -47.85 -8.61 -4.97
CA LYS A 561 -47.45 -7.97 -6.24
C LYS A 561 -47.26 -8.97 -7.39
N ILE A 562 -47.17 -10.25 -7.09
CA ILE A 562 -47.02 -11.29 -8.12
C ILE A 562 -48.34 -11.48 -8.87
N THR A 563 -48.29 -11.21 -10.16
CA THR A 563 -49.35 -11.34 -11.16
C THR A 563 -49.17 -12.55 -12.09
N ASP A 564 -48.13 -13.36 -11.88
CA ASP A 564 -47.93 -14.68 -12.48
C ASP A 564 -49.21 -15.52 -12.37
N THR A 565 -49.65 -16.07 -13.51
CA THR A 565 -50.93 -16.75 -13.70
C THR A 565 -50.84 -18.28 -13.63
N ALA A 566 -49.66 -18.81 -13.29
CA ALA A 566 -49.50 -20.25 -13.05
C ALA A 566 -50.29 -20.74 -11.81
N ASP A 567 -50.36 -22.07 -11.67
CA ASP A 567 -50.92 -22.66 -10.47
C ASP A 567 -50.04 -22.37 -9.23
N GLU A 568 -50.69 -22.30 -8.07
CA GLU A 568 -50.05 -21.96 -6.80
C GLU A 568 -48.91 -22.94 -6.44
N ALA A 569 -49.05 -24.22 -6.77
CA ALA A 569 -48.04 -25.24 -6.53
C ALA A 569 -46.82 -25.16 -7.48
N THR A 570 -46.89 -24.36 -8.54
CA THR A 570 -45.77 -23.99 -9.42
C THR A 570 -45.09 -22.70 -8.96
N MET A 571 -45.79 -21.82 -8.23
CA MET A 571 -45.24 -20.57 -7.70
C MET A 571 -44.63 -20.70 -6.30
N GLY A 572 -44.62 -21.90 -5.70
CA GLY A 572 -44.07 -22.13 -4.35
C GLY A 572 -45.10 -22.01 -3.22
N GLY A 573 -46.39 -22.13 -3.53
CA GLY A 573 -47.48 -22.04 -2.55
C GLY A 573 -48.04 -20.62 -2.39
N PRO A 574 -48.76 -20.33 -1.28
CA PRO A 574 -49.41 -19.04 -1.06
C PRO A 574 -48.46 -17.83 -1.07
N SER A 575 -47.17 -18.05 -0.76
CA SER A 575 -46.14 -17.02 -0.80
C SER A 575 -45.77 -16.59 -2.22
N LYS A 576 -46.01 -17.44 -3.24
CA LYS A 576 -45.60 -17.23 -4.63
C LYS A 576 -44.10 -16.94 -4.83
N ILE A 577 -43.23 -17.36 -3.90
CA ILE A 577 -41.80 -17.00 -3.92
C ILE A 577 -41.02 -17.59 -5.11
N ASP A 578 -41.45 -18.75 -5.60
CA ASP A 578 -40.88 -19.44 -6.77
C ASP A 578 -41.56 -18.97 -8.10
N SER A 579 -42.28 -17.84 -8.09
CA SER A 579 -42.79 -17.21 -9.31
C SER A 579 -41.65 -16.82 -10.26
N ILE A 580 -41.90 -16.94 -11.57
CA ILE A 580 -40.93 -16.50 -12.58
C ILE A 580 -40.61 -15.00 -12.46
N GLN A 581 -41.51 -14.19 -11.90
CA GLN A 581 -41.26 -12.76 -11.70
C GLN A 581 -40.20 -12.47 -10.63
N ASN A 582 -39.81 -13.48 -9.83
CA ASN A 582 -38.69 -13.44 -8.89
C ASN A 582 -37.41 -14.09 -9.47
N MET A 583 -37.31 -14.34 -10.78
CA MET A 583 -36.22 -15.14 -11.36
C MET A 583 -35.64 -14.56 -12.65
N ILE A 584 -34.36 -14.86 -12.90
CA ILE A 584 -33.64 -14.54 -14.15
C ILE A 584 -32.71 -15.68 -14.58
N THR A 585 -32.47 -15.80 -15.89
CA THR A 585 -31.45 -16.68 -16.47
C THR A 585 -30.09 -15.96 -16.56
N LEU A 586 -29.06 -16.57 -15.99
CA LEU A 586 -27.68 -16.09 -15.92
C LEU A 586 -26.71 -17.01 -16.67
N ARG A 587 -25.53 -16.49 -17.04
CA ARG A 587 -24.36 -17.29 -17.42
C ARG A 587 -23.87 -18.05 -16.17
N LYS A 588 -23.42 -19.31 -16.32
CA LYS A 588 -23.16 -20.21 -15.18
C LYS A 588 -22.20 -19.66 -14.12
N ASP A 589 -21.17 -18.93 -14.55
CA ASP A 589 -20.17 -18.20 -13.76
C ASP A 589 -20.73 -16.96 -13.06
N LEU A 590 -21.61 -16.21 -13.74
CA LEU A 590 -22.28 -15.04 -13.16
C LEU A 590 -23.32 -15.39 -12.09
N TYR A 591 -23.69 -16.67 -11.95
CA TYR A 591 -24.63 -17.09 -10.91
C TYR A 591 -24.07 -16.90 -9.51
N ASP A 592 -22.81 -17.30 -9.31
CA ASP A 592 -22.21 -17.32 -7.97
C ASP A 592 -21.94 -15.85 -7.52
N ALA A 593 -21.48 -15.01 -8.46
CA ALA A 593 -21.41 -13.55 -8.31
C ALA A 593 -22.79 -12.91 -7.98
N TRP A 594 -23.88 -13.32 -8.64
CA TRP A 594 -25.24 -12.85 -8.31
C TRP A 594 -25.71 -13.28 -6.91
N VAL A 595 -25.36 -14.49 -6.48
CA VAL A 595 -25.65 -14.95 -5.11
C VAL A 595 -24.84 -14.17 -4.08
N ASN A 596 -23.60 -13.79 -4.38
CA ASN A 596 -22.76 -12.97 -3.51
C ASN A 596 -23.06 -11.46 -3.57
N TYR A 597 -24.07 -11.01 -4.33
CA TYR A 597 -24.33 -9.59 -4.63
C TYR A 597 -23.11 -8.86 -5.22
N GLU A 598 -22.27 -9.56 -5.98
CA GLU A 598 -21.06 -9.02 -6.62
C GLU A 598 -21.34 -8.19 -7.88
N PHE A 599 -22.60 -8.13 -8.30
CA PHE A 599 -23.14 -7.16 -9.23
C PHE A 599 -24.65 -7.01 -8.95
N GLY A 600 -25.27 -5.97 -9.48
CA GLY A 600 -26.70 -5.73 -9.38
C GLY A 600 -27.25 -4.99 -10.60
N VAL A 601 -28.56 -4.89 -10.68
CA VAL A 601 -29.28 -4.20 -11.77
C VAL A 601 -30.08 -3.06 -11.16
N ASN A 602 -29.86 -1.83 -11.62
CA ASN A 602 -30.63 -0.68 -11.18
C ASN A 602 -31.79 -0.38 -12.16
N PRO A 603 -33.05 -0.76 -11.87
CA PRO A 603 -34.19 -0.43 -12.72
C PRO A 603 -34.45 1.07 -12.87
N ASN A 604 -34.02 1.91 -11.91
CA ASN A 604 -34.16 3.37 -12.01
C ASN A 604 -33.22 3.97 -13.06
N ASN A 605 -32.04 3.35 -13.28
CA ASN A 605 -31.07 3.77 -14.29
C ASN A 605 -31.11 2.84 -15.52
N ASP A 606 -32.28 2.78 -16.19
CA ASP A 606 -32.51 2.01 -17.42
C ASP A 606 -32.07 0.53 -17.35
N TYR A 607 -32.17 -0.09 -16.17
CA TYR A 607 -31.67 -1.44 -15.89
C TYR A 607 -30.17 -1.63 -16.16
N ARG A 608 -29.36 -0.59 -15.94
CA ARG A 608 -27.90 -0.65 -15.98
C ARG A 608 -27.40 -1.65 -14.93
N ILE A 609 -26.47 -2.48 -15.37
CA ILE A 609 -25.75 -3.45 -14.56
C ILE A 609 -24.54 -2.75 -13.97
N THR A 610 -24.44 -2.74 -12.65
CA THR A 610 -23.23 -2.33 -11.93
C THR A 610 -22.60 -3.60 -11.40
N ALA A 611 -21.34 -3.86 -11.70
CA ALA A 611 -20.55 -4.79 -10.88
C ALA A 611 -20.50 -4.27 -9.43
N PHE A 612 -19.89 -4.98 -8.50
CA PHE A 612 -19.52 -4.48 -7.16
C PHE A 612 -18.13 -5.00 -6.74
N THR A 613 -17.63 -6.06 -7.39
CA THR A 613 -16.29 -6.65 -7.26
C THR A 613 -15.54 -6.69 -8.61
N ASN A 614 -14.26 -7.06 -8.59
CA ASN A 614 -13.46 -7.29 -9.81
C ASN A 614 -13.76 -8.67 -10.42
N GLY A 615 -13.64 -8.81 -11.75
CA GLY A 615 -13.84 -10.06 -12.47
C GLY A 615 -15.22 -10.19 -13.14
N ASN A 616 -16.08 -9.17 -12.99
CA ASN A 616 -17.38 -9.02 -13.65
C ASN A 616 -17.34 -7.88 -14.70
N ASP A 617 -16.15 -7.67 -15.27
CA ASP A 617 -15.77 -6.50 -16.06
C ASP A 617 -16.48 -6.47 -17.40
N ASP A 618 -16.77 -7.65 -17.95
CA ASP A 618 -17.47 -7.90 -19.20
C ASP A 618 -18.98 -7.63 -19.12
N ILE A 619 -19.53 -7.47 -17.91
CA ILE A 619 -20.93 -7.13 -17.68
C ILE A 619 -21.16 -5.75 -17.07
N ASN A 620 -20.11 -5.09 -16.55
CA ASN A 620 -20.24 -3.78 -15.92
C ASN A 620 -20.63 -2.69 -16.93
N GLY A 621 -21.71 -1.95 -16.64
CA GLY A 621 -22.26 -0.93 -17.51
C GLY A 621 -23.12 -1.46 -18.66
N LEU A 622 -23.33 -2.77 -18.78
CA LEU A 622 -24.34 -3.34 -19.70
C LEU A 622 -25.77 -3.03 -19.23
N ARG A 623 -26.77 -3.34 -20.06
CA ARG A 623 -28.20 -3.19 -19.78
C ARG A 623 -28.88 -4.55 -19.68
N LEU A 624 -29.69 -4.78 -18.65
CA LEU A 624 -30.48 -6.01 -18.52
C LEU A 624 -31.44 -6.17 -19.71
N HIS A 625 -31.41 -7.33 -20.36
CA HIS A 625 -32.10 -7.56 -21.61
C HIS A 625 -33.60 -7.91 -21.49
N LEU A 626 -34.43 -6.99 -20.98
CA LEU A 626 -35.87 -7.23 -20.80
C LEU A 626 -36.77 -6.91 -22.00
N ASP A 627 -36.25 -6.37 -23.11
CA ASP A 627 -37.06 -5.82 -24.23
C ASP A 627 -37.99 -6.84 -24.93
N HIS A 628 -37.74 -8.13 -24.73
CA HIS A 628 -38.53 -9.24 -25.28
C HIS A 628 -39.66 -9.73 -24.36
N ILE A 629 -39.70 -9.24 -23.10
CA ILE A 629 -40.66 -9.64 -22.07
C ILE A 629 -41.63 -8.48 -21.84
N GLN A 630 -42.66 -8.44 -22.69
CA GLN A 630 -43.67 -7.38 -22.74
C GLN A 630 -44.90 -7.67 -21.84
N ASP A 631 -45.16 -8.94 -21.53
CA ASP A 631 -46.28 -9.34 -20.66
C ASP A 631 -45.94 -9.02 -19.18
N PRO A 632 -46.72 -8.16 -18.48
CA PRO A 632 -46.47 -7.82 -17.09
C PRO A 632 -46.53 -9.01 -16.13
N SER A 633 -47.27 -10.08 -16.44
CA SER A 633 -47.36 -11.29 -15.60
C SER A 633 -46.12 -12.19 -15.69
N LEU A 634 -45.31 -12.01 -16.75
CA LEU A 634 -44.07 -12.77 -16.97
C LEU A 634 -42.83 -11.95 -16.58
N ARG A 635 -42.91 -10.61 -16.69
CA ARG A 635 -41.80 -9.70 -16.43
C ARG A 635 -41.34 -9.77 -14.97
N PRO A 636 -40.02 -9.89 -14.70
CA PRO A 636 -39.52 -9.80 -13.33
C PRO A 636 -39.82 -8.44 -12.70
N LEU A 637 -40.14 -8.43 -11.41
CA LEU A 637 -40.55 -7.20 -10.71
C LEU A 637 -39.36 -6.27 -10.45
N ASP A 638 -39.54 -4.99 -10.78
CA ASP A 638 -38.52 -3.96 -10.61
C ASP A 638 -38.16 -3.76 -9.13
N GLU A 639 -39.12 -3.91 -8.20
CA GLU A 639 -38.84 -3.79 -6.76
C GLU A 639 -37.92 -4.89 -6.23
N LEU A 640 -37.84 -6.04 -6.91
CA LEU A 640 -36.94 -7.13 -6.54
C LEU A 640 -35.53 -6.85 -7.05
N PHE A 641 -35.38 -6.32 -8.27
CA PHE A 641 -34.08 -5.82 -8.75
C PHE A 641 -33.56 -4.69 -7.87
N MET A 642 -34.43 -3.74 -7.51
CA MET A 642 -34.09 -2.63 -6.62
C MET A 642 -33.71 -3.11 -5.21
N ASP A 643 -34.42 -4.09 -4.64
CA ASP A 643 -34.01 -4.69 -3.35
C ASP A 643 -32.65 -5.38 -3.48
N HIS A 644 -32.45 -6.21 -4.51
CA HIS A 644 -31.18 -6.89 -4.78
C HIS A 644 -30.02 -5.90 -4.97
N PHE A 645 -30.23 -4.84 -5.74
CA PHE A 645 -29.26 -3.76 -5.96
C PHE A 645 -28.90 -3.07 -4.65
N LYS A 646 -29.89 -2.78 -3.80
CA LYS A 646 -29.67 -2.25 -2.45
C LYS A 646 -28.93 -3.22 -1.53
N GLN A 647 -29.12 -4.54 -1.65
CA GLN A 647 -28.29 -5.51 -0.93
C GLN A 647 -26.84 -5.48 -1.39
N GLY A 648 -26.58 -5.32 -2.70
CA GLY A 648 -25.23 -5.05 -3.22
C GLY A 648 -24.65 -3.75 -2.66
N LEU A 649 -25.43 -2.66 -2.66
CA LEU A 649 -25.03 -1.40 -2.03
C LEU A 649 -24.87 -1.48 -0.50
N LEU A 650 -25.50 -2.42 0.20
CA LEU A 650 -25.31 -2.55 1.66
C LEU A 650 -24.14 -3.47 2.00
N LYS A 651 -24.04 -4.63 1.34
CA LYS A 651 -22.95 -5.62 1.54
C LYS A 651 -21.63 -5.00 1.19
N HIS A 652 -21.69 -4.35 0.04
CA HIS A 652 -20.57 -3.74 -0.55
C HIS A 652 -20.69 -2.22 -0.25
N THR A 653 -21.53 -1.33 -0.82
CA THR A 653 -21.25 0.14 -0.79
C THR A 653 -21.02 0.81 0.59
N ARG A 654 -21.64 0.32 1.68
CA ARG A 654 -21.54 0.86 3.05
C ARG A 654 -20.15 0.59 3.69
N GLY A 655 -19.32 1.62 3.90
CA GLY A 655 -18.04 1.51 4.64
C GLY A 655 -18.21 1.01 6.08
N VAL A 656 -18.09 -0.30 6.31
CA VAL A 656 -18.41 -0.97 7.58
C VAL A 656 -17.14 -1.44 8.30
N GLY A 657 -17.21 -1.45 9.64
CA GLY A 657 -16.21 -2.00 10.58
C GLY A 657 -16.74 -3.20 11.36
N ASP A 658 -17.84 -3.80 10.90
CA ASP A 658 -18.47 -5.01 11.42
C ASP A 658 -18.07 -6.22 10.54
N GLU A 659 -17.93 -7.37 11.17
CA GLU A 659 -17.38 -8.60 10.59
C GLU A 659 -18.20 -9.12 9.39
N PRO A 660 -17.57 -9.81 8.40
CA PRO A 660 -18.29 -10.74 7.56
C PRO A 660 -18.62 -12.00 8.40
N GLU A 661 -19.75 -11.97 9.11
CA GLU A 661 -20.33 -13.14 9.79
C GLU A 661 -20.83 -14.18 8.77
N TRP A 662 -19.86 -14.83 8.11
CA TRP A 662 -20.00 -15.90 7.11
C TRP A 662 -20.35 -15.46 5.67
N GLY A 663 -19.71 -16.13 4.71
CA GLY A 663 -19.93 -15.96 3.27
C GLY A 663 -20.09 -17.32 2.56
N TYR A 664 -20.34 -17.31 1.25
CA TYR A 664 -20.58 -18.54 0.47
C TYR A 664 -19.46 -19.59 0.60
N GLU A 665 -18.19 -19.16 0.68
CA GLU A 665 -17.04 -20.05 0.88
C GLU A 665 -17.19 -20.90 2.14
N VAL A 666 -17.68 -20.30 3.24
CA VAL A 666 -17.91 -20.98 4.53
C VAL A 666 -19.20 -21.81 4.53
N TYR A 667 -20.12 -21.54 3.59
CA TYR A 667 -21.31 -22.38 3.37
C TYR A 667 -20.94 -23.68 2.66
N ASP A 668 -20.15 -23.62 1.59
CA ASP A 668 -19.75 -24.82 0.83
C ASP A 668 -18.88 -25.77 1.67
N ASP A 669 -18.00 -25.24 2.52
CA ASP A 669 -17.18 -26.05 3.43
C ASP A 669 -18.02 -26.88 4.43
N ILE A 670 -19.21 -26.41 4.83
CA ILE A 670 -19.95 -26.96 6.00
C ILE A 670 -21.34 -27.53 5.66
N LEU A 671 -21.96 -27.15 4.53
CA LEU A 671 -23.32 -27.55 4.17
C LEU A 671 -23.45 -28.27 2.82
N CYS A 672 -22.34 -28.54 2.13
CA CYS A 672 -22.32 -29.33 0.89
C CYS A 672 -22.64 -30.83 1.13
N GLU A 673 -22.97 -31.56 0.06
CA GLU A 673 -23.27 -32.99 0.15
C GLU A 673 -22.05 -33.78 0.64
N GLY A 674 -22.15 -34.29 1.87
CA GLY A 674 -21.11 -35.09 2.51
C GLY A 674 -20.27 -34.36 3.57
N SER A 675 -20.41 -33.03 3.72
CA SER A 675 -19.65 -32.22 4.70
C SER A 675 -20.45 -31.71 5.90
N PHE A 676 -21.69 -32.20 6.09
CA PHE A 676 -22.55 -31.81 7.23
C PHE A 676 -22.03 -32.36 8.57
N ASP A 677 -21.01 -31.70 9.12
CA ASP A 677 -20.32 -32.12 10.34
C ASP A 677 -20.88 -31.41 11.58
N MET A 678 -21.66 -32.17 12.35
CA MET A 678 -22.23 -31.76 13.64
C MET A 678 -21.19 -31.61 14.77
N SER A 679 -19.92 -31.98 14.56
CA SER A 679 -18.85 -31.85 15.56
C SER A 679 -18.14 -30.49 15.56
N ASN A 680 -18.42 -29.64 14.56
CA ASN A 680 -17.85 -28.30 14.46
C ASN A 680 -18.49 -27.34 15.50
N THR A 681 -17.69 -26.49 16.16
CA THR A 681 -18.17 -25.65 17.28
C THR A 681 -19.16 -24.55 16.89
N VAL A 682 -19.35 -24.30 15.58
CA VAL A 682 -20.32 -23.31 15.06
C VAL A 682 -21.74 -23.54 15.57
N TRP A 683 -22.17 -24.79 15.78
CA TRP A 683 -23.53 -25.14 16.22
C TRP A 683 -23.86 -24.65 17.65
N GLU A 684 -22.86 -24.23 18.42
CA GLU A 684 -23.05 -23.67 19.77
C GLU A 684 -23.47 -22.19 19.73
N THR A 685 -23.24 -21.48 18.62
CA THR A 685 -23.58 -20.05 18.43
C THR A 685 -25.08 -19.82 18.14
N GLU A 686 -25.60 -18.60 18.31
CA GLU A 686 -26.97 -18.28 17.85
C GLU A 686 -27.11 -18.36 16.32
N GLU A 687 -26.11 -17.84 15.59
CA GLU A 687 -26.18 -17.77 14.12
C GLU A 687 -26.10 -19.16 13.47
N GLY A 688 -25.28 -20.06 14.01
CA GLY A 688 -25.25 -21.47 13.61
C GLY A 688 -26.56 -22.20 13.87
N LYS A 689 -27.30 -21.85 14.95
CA LYS A 689 -28.64 -22.38 15.24
C LYS A 689 -29.67 -21.85 14.24
N ARG A 690 -29.66 -20.56 13.90
CA ARG A 690 -30.53 -19.99 12.85
C ARG A 690 -30.29 -20.62 11.48
N HIS A 691 -29.03 -20.85 11.10
CA HIS A 691 -28.71 -21.51 9.83
C HIS A 691 -29.07 -23.00 9.83
N LEU A 692 -28.96 -23.69 10.96
CA LEU A 692 -29.52 -25.04 11.14
C LEU A 692 -31.04 -25.03 10.98
N GLU A 693 -31.74 -24.07 11.58
CA GLU A 693 -33.20 -23.89 11.44
C GLU A 693 -33.60 -23.61 9.99
N LEU A 694 -32.87 -22.78 9.25
CA LEU A 694 -33.11 -22.52 7.82
C LEU A 694 -32.85 -23.75 6.94
N ALA A 695 -31.75 -24.47 7.16
CA ALA A 695 -31.43 -25.69 6.42
C ALA A 695 -32.43 -26.83 6.74
N LEU A 696 -32.87 -26.94 7.99
CA LEU A 696 -33.96 -27.83 8.39
C LEU A 696 -35.30 -27.38 7.80
N ALA A 697 -35.60 -26.07 7.77
CA ALA A 697 -36.83 -25.56 7.18
C ALA A 697 -36.93 -25.89 5.70
N ASP A 698 -35.86 -25.65 4.91
CA ASP A 698 -35.81 -25.97 3.47
C ASP A 698 -35.92 -27.49 3.23
N ARG A 699 -35.18 -28.32 3.98
CA ARG A 699 -35.24 -29.80 3.86
C ARG A 699 -36.54 -30.42 4.36
N LEU A 700 -37.22 -29.80 5.33
CA LEU A 700 -38.52 -30.27 5.87
C LEU A 700 -39.71 -29.65 5.13
N PHE A 701 -39.52 -28.63 4.29
CA PHE A 701 -40.60 -27.97 3.55
C PHE A 701 -41.35 -28.97 2.66
N ASP A 702 -40.61 -29.77 1.89
CA ASP A 702 -41.16 -30.80 1.01
C ASP A 702 -41.90 -31.93 1.78
N HIS A 703 -41.64 -32.07 3.09
CA HIS A 703 -42.32 -33.03 3.96
C HIS A 703 -43.57 -32.49 4.66
N ARG A 704 -43.90 -31.19 4.55
CA ARG A 704 -45.13 -30.61 5.14
C ARG A 704 -46.38 -30.80 4.28
N MET A 705 -46.26 -31.35 3.07
CA MET A 705 -47.35 -31.52 2.11
C MET A 705 -47.55 -33.00 1.68
N THR A 706 -47.65 -33.89 2.66
CA THR A 706 -48.36 -35.18 2.49
C THR A 706 -49.30 -35.38 3.68
N PRO A 707 -50.57 -35.78 3.47
CA PRO A 707 -51.58 -35.92 4.53
C PRO A 707 -51.37 -37.15 5.42
#